data_AF-A0A8J5XJF2-F1
#
_entry.id   AF-A0A8J5XJF2-F1
#
_cell.length_a   1.000
_cell.length_b   1.000
_cell.length_c   1.000
_cell.angle_alpha   90.00
_cell.angle_beta   90.00
_cell.angle_gamma   90.00
#
_symmetry.space_group_name_H-M   'P 1'
#
loop_
_entity.id
_entity.type
_entity.pdbx_description
1 polymer ?
#
loop_
_entity_poly.entity_id
_entity_poly.type
_entity_poly.pdbx_seq_one_letter_code
_entity_poly.pdbx_strand_id
1 'polypeptide(L)'
;MRAIAALVAVALGVLYATSSSDYGLYGTTPADWELAPGASPTTPPAGAPPRVRPLIAVVGLSRTGTSSLTAALEMLNVSVYHTHQSMTHHLDFWDFYLTGRIRRPDVRKLLDGGEHGNSTPRADAVLDAWYAILAPELLRAYPDARVILTTRELDGWLASYQGYVAGSHLYHFWRQAPRLALAAVSRALRLGAALRALGVVAPAGGLDLEKLPRLMRVWRACDELVYGDADPAHAPARWLDAHRRHVAHIRSIVPREQLLEFDAGKGHGWKELSDFLRLPKAEAHKLAARPFPHAFAASAVAAGGVSTSSAAGTATHERAVCALIALALGALLLRALGPRAGSARTFAEPKVHTDALGFEYVMVGDAHVRPPPTAWTRARAAASDVVVRAWVWARLVCEYPQMRAVFAQHDKDGYFAYGTPGEYAHLAEHGATRQLLAFRAGRAPAGTGGDSQSAPAGAGLHSTLRFDDDGSLLPTYLPVEHGAAAALGALGLACADLFEMRTGEAQQVAVSRTDAGLATAGYLFIKIDAAGPYGGCDGFSATIEQEGKVNPVRKAYACRDGSSVFMHGGFPKLKQGILDFFGGVKPTAAAIGAEAVKWDGPALEAAMQAKGLAVTLCRSPPQFRAHAQGEAVLAAPLIDVRVRRPPSAGTPVARALATGRSVTRPLSDVLVLDFSHVIASPVVGRSLLEHGATVIKLVTYARPRRHLFDEEANAGKLTYELSLDTEAGKARLWALLRAADVLIDGYTDGVLARHGFAIDDVLGVCPHLVYCQVACYGFDGPFAGKKGFQQNANFCAGVAGLEDEELLGYQLVSQIDYATGFLGAYAVVLGLTRRQLAAAAGEAIRGVHVRVSLCGTATWMSQYGAKCPGPAEYLRRITRLLFGCSDRPIRAGNMAFLPSPIRMSATPPARIAGFNRWWREAKVYKL
;
A
#
# COMPACT_ATOMS: atom_id res chain seq x y z
N MET A 1 -31.10 9.68 24.42
CA MET A 1 -31.19 9.13 23.04
C MET A 1 -31.19 10.24 21.98
N ARG A 2 -32.33 10.79 21.51
CA ARG A 2 -32.33 11.74 20.36
C ARG A 2 -31.46 12.99 20.56
N ALA A 3 -31.48 13.61 21.74
CA ALA A 3 -30.60 14.75 22.06
C ALA A 3 -29.11 14.38 22.08
N ILE A 4 -28.77 13.15 22.50
CA ILE A 4 -27.39 12.62 22.47
C ILE A 4 -26.98 12.34 21.03
N ALA A 5 -27.87 11.79 20.21
CA ALA A 5 -27.63 11.58 18.78
C ALA A 5 -27.43 12.92 18.03
N ALA A 6 -28.17 13.97 18.39
CA ALA A 6 -27.96 15.32 17.87
C ALA A 6 -26.62 15.93 18.33
N LEU A 7 -26.24 15.75 19.61
CA LEU A 7 -24.93 16.18 20.13
C LEU A 7 -23.77 15.43 19.44
N VAL A 8 -23.93 14.13 19.21
CA VAL A 8 -22.98 13.31 18.46
C VAL A 8 -22.94 13.72 16.99
N ALA A 9 -24.09 14.01 16.35
CA ALA A 9 -24.12 14.51 14.97
C ALA A 9 -23.48 15.90 14.81
N VAL A 10 -23.66 16.80 15.79
CA VAL A 10 -22.99 18.11 15.82
C VAL A 10 -21.49 17.95 16.09
N ALA A 11 -21.09 17.10 17.04
CA ALA A 11 -19.67 16.80 17.29
C ALA A 11 -18.99 16.15 16.08
N LEU A 12 -19.68 15.22 15.39
CA LEU A 12 -19.22 14.60 14.15
C LEU A 12 -19.21 15.59 12.98
N GLY A 13 -20.17 16.50 12.89
CA GLY A 13 -20.19 17.58 11.88
C GLY A 13 -19.06 18.60 12.10
N VAL A 14 -18.71 18.88 13.35
CA VAL A 14 -17.56 19.71 13.73
C VAL A 14 -16.23 18.98 13.49
N LEU A 15 -16.16 17.66 13.72
CA LEU A 15 -15.03 16.79 13.35
C LEU A 15 -14.87 16.62 11.83
N TYR A 16 -15.99 16.67 11.08
CA TYR A 16 -16.02 16.66 9.63
C TYR A 16 -15.50 17.99 9.06
N ALA A 17 -16.00 19.12 9.57
CA ALA A 17 -15.53 20.46 9.19
C ALA A 17 -14.05 20.75 9.54
N THR A 18 -13.43 19.94 10.40
CA THR A 18 -12.00 20.05 10.78
C THR A 18 -11.07 19.08 10.07
N SER A 19 -11.59 18.05 9.43
CA SER A 19 -10.79 17.11 8.63
C SER A 19 -10.89 17.39 7.13
N SER A 20 -11.92 18.12 6.68
CA SER A 20 -12.20 18.40 5.28
C SER A 20 -11.43 19.57 4.65
N SER A 21 -10.45 20.17 5.34
CA SER A 21 -9.63 21.24 4.75
C SER A 21 -8.18 21.24 5.22
N ASP A 22 -7.41 20.21 4.81
CA ASP A 22 -5.95 20.34 4.76
C ASP A 22 -5.61 21.62 3.94
N TYR A 23 -6.22 21.79 2.76
CA TYR A 23 -6.10 22.97 1.89
C TYR A 23 -6.54 24.32 2.49
N GLY A 24 -7.25 24.34 3.63
CA GLY A 24 -7.68 25.59 4.29
C GLY A 24 -6.70 26.10 5.36
N LEU A 25 -5.62 25.36 5.63
CA LEU A 25 -4.67 25.61 6.73
C LEU A 25 -3.24 25.90 6.28
N TYR A 26 -2.86 25.54 5.05
CA TYR A 26 -1.58 25.95 4.47
C TYR A 26 -1.71 27.37 3.90
N GLY A 27 -0.68 28.20 4.06
CA GLY A 27 -0.60 29.49 3.36
C GLY A 27 -0.13 29.34 1.91
N THR A 28 0.21 28.11 1.51
CA THR A 28 0.85 27.74 0.25
C THR A 28 0.44 26.32 -0.16
N THR A 29 0.58 25.98 -1.43
CA THR A 29 0.37 24.63 -1.99
C THR A 29 1.72 23.98 -2.34
N PRO A 30 1.78 22.66 -2.62
CA PRO A 30 3.02 22.04 -3.09
C PRO A 30 3.59 22.69 -4.35
N ALA A 31 2.73 23.18 -5.25
CA ALA A 31 3.13 23.84 -6.49
C ALA A 31 3.87 25.17 -6.26
N ASP A 32 3.58 25.88 -5.16
CA ASP A 32 4.28 27.11 -4.80
C ASP A 32 5.78 26.88 -4.51
N TRP A 33 6.12 25.68 -4.04
CA TRP A 33 7.48 25.28 -3.63
C TRP A 33 8.20 24.37 -4.64
N GLU A 34 7.58 24.06 -5.77
CA GLU A 34 8.13 23.17 -6.80
C GLU A 34 8.77 24.01 -7.93
N LEU A 35 9.97 23.62 -8.37
CA LEU A 35 10.59 24.20 -9.56
C LEU A 35 9.73 23.89 -10.80
N ALA A 36 9.36 24.94 -11.53
CA ALA A 36 8.57 24.81 -12.74
C ALA A 36 9.23 23.85 -13.77
N PRO A 37 8.45 23.14 -14.60
CA PRO A 37 8.98 22.26 -15.63
C PRO A 37 9.96 23.00 -16.55
N GLY A 38 11.18 22.48 -16.67
CA GLY A 38 12.27 23.10 -17.44
C GLY A 38 13.06 24.20 -16.73
N ALA A 39 12.61 24.71 -15.57
CA ALA A 39 13.37 25.71 -14.81
C ALA A 39 14.69 25.15 -14.27
N SER A 40 15.75 25.96 -14.30
CA SER A 40 17.05 25.63 -13.70
C SER A 40 17.06 25.97 -12.20
N PRO A 41 17.53 25.08 -11.31
CA PRO A 41 17.66 25.34 -9.87
C PRO A 41 18.62 26.48 -9.53
N THR A 42 19.48 26.90 -10.47
CA THR A 42 20.41 28.03 -10.31
C THR A 42 19.77 29.40 -10.59
N THR A 43 18.54 29.45 -11.09
CA THR A 43 17.87 30.71 -11.44
C THR A 43 17.31 31.36 -10.18
N PRO A 44 17.69 32.60 -9.83
CA PRO A 44 17.08 33.31 -8.71
C PRO A 44 15.61 33.68 -9.02
N PRO A 45 14.75 33.84 -8.00
CA PRO A 45 13.40 34.40 -8.17
C PRO A 45 13.44 35.76 -8.86
N ALA A 46 12.40 36.09 -9.62
CA ALA A 46 12.31 37.38 -10.32
C ALA A 46 12.38 38.54 -9.32
N GLY A 47 13.32 39.48 -9.53
CA GLY A 47 13.55 40.62 -8.65
C GLY A 47 14.43 40.35 -7.42
N ALA A 48 14.88 39.12 -7.18
CA ALA A 48 15.81 38.84 -6.08
C ALA A 48 17.20 39.46 -6.37
N PRO A 49 17.77 40.26 -5.44
CA PRO A 49 19.09 40.88 -5.66
C PRO A 49 20.21 39.82 -5.75
N PRO A 50 21.35 40.10 -6.40
CA PRO A 50 22.50 39.18 -6.41
C PRO A 50 23.02 38.92 -4.98
N ARG A 51 23.65 37.77 -4.75
CA ARG A 51 24.30 37.47 -3.45
C ARG A 51 25.63 38.21 -3.35
N VAL A 52 25.86 38.87 -2.22
CA VAL A 52 27.11 39.59 -1.92
C VAL A 52 28.21 38.63 -1.46
N ARG A 53 27.83 37.46 -0.93
CA ARG A 53 28.72 36.36 -0.54
C ARG A 53 28.08 35.00 -0.89
N PRO A 54 28.87 33.95 -1.16
CA PRO A 54 28.33 32.60 -1.33
C PRO A 54 27.52 32.15 -0.10
N LEU A 55 26.51 31.30 -0.33
CA LEU A 55 25.72 30.72 0.78
C LEU A 55 26.62 29.90 1.70
N ILE A 56 26.51 30.11 3.02
CA ILE A 56 27.20 29.31 4.04
C ILE A 56 26.26 28.19 4.51
N ALA A 57 26.52 26.95 4.14
CA ALA A 57 25.68 25.81 4.49
C ALA A 57 26.31 24.97 5.61
N VAL A 58 25.79 25.08 6.83
CA VAL A 58 26.30 24.34 7.99
C VAL A 58 25.47 23.07 8.19
N VAL A 59 25.92 21.99 7.59
CA VAL A 59 25.20 20.71 7.45
C VAL A 59 25.54 19.73 8.59
N GLY A 60 25.53 20.23 9.83
CA GLY A 60 25.79 19.45 11.04
C GLY A 60 24.59 18.63 11.51
N LEU A 61 24.84 17.46 12.11
CA LEU A 61 23.82 16.80 12.93
C LEU A 61 23.65 17.53 14.27
N SER A 62 22.50 17.36 14.91
CA SER A 62 22.22 17.99 16.21
C SER A 62 23.30 17.64 17.23
N ARG A 63 23.62 18.55 18.15
CA ARG A 63 24.64 18.38 19.23
C ARG A 63 26.12 18.28 18.79
N THR A 64 26.42 18.55 17.51
CA THR A 64 27.80 18.68 16.99
C THR A 64 28.40 20.08 17.11
N GLY A 65 27.66 21.06 17.65
CA GLY A 65 28.14 22.45 17.83
C GLY A 65 27.47 23.49 16.94
N THR A 66 26.38 23.15 16.24
CA THR A 66 25.62 24.04 15.34
C THR A 66 25.24 25.37 16.00
N SER A 67 24.75 25.37 17.25
CA SER A 67 24.42 26.60 17.99
C SER A 67 25.61 27.53 18.26
N SER A 68 26.82 26.99 18.41
CA SER A 68 28.04 27.79 18.55
C SER A 68 28.41 28.48 17.24
N LEU A 69 28.26 27.78 16.10
CA LEU A 69 28.43 28.39 14.78
C LEU A 69 27.34 29.43 14.47
N THR A 70 26.11 29.28 14.98
CA THR A 70 25.07 30.33 14.87
C THR A 70 25.60 31.64 15.44
N ALA A 71 26.01 31.62 16.72
CA ALA A 71 26.52 32.81 17.41
C ALA A 71 27.80 33.35 16.74
N ALA A 72 28.69 32.48 16.26
CA ALA A 72 29.91 32.90 15.56
C ALA A 72 29.59 33.62 14.24
N LEU A 73 28.65 33.12 13.45
CA LEU A 73 28.22 33.74 12.19
C LEU A 73 27.43 35.03 12.42
N GLU A 74 26.57 35.09 13.44
CA GLU A 74 25.88 36.32 13.86
C GLU A 74 26.89 37.41 14.27
N MET A 75 27.97 37.05 14.97
CA MET A 75 29.08 37.97 15.30
C MET A 75 29.86 38.47 14.07
N LEU A 76 29.72 37.83 12.90
CA LEU A 76 30.24 38.26 11.59
C LEU A 76 29.20 39.06 10.77
N ASN A 77 28.08 39.44 11.37
CA ASN A 77 26.91 40.05 10.70
C ASN A 77 26.41 39.19 9.51
N VAL A 78 26.50 37.87 9.60
CA VAL A 78 25.92 36.93 8.64
C VAL A 78 24.45 36.70 9.02
N SER A 79 23.52 36.91 8.09
CA SER A 79 22.11 36.57 8.29
C SER A 79 21.94 35.04 8.35
N VAL A 80 21.76 34.49 9.55
CA VAL A 80 21.59 33.04 9.76
C VAL A 80 20.10 32.65 9.74
N TYR A 81 19.77 31.64 8.93
CA TYR A 81 18.45 31.01 8.90
C TYR A 81 18.52 29.57 9.43
N HIS A 82 18.29 29.44 10.72
CA HIS A 82 18.36 28.19 11.47
C HIS A 82 17.03 27.42 11.39
N THR A 83 17.08 26.09 11.52
CA THR A 83 15.89 25.22 11.61
C THR A 83 14.75 25.78 12.48
N HIS A 84 15.05 26.44 13.61
CA HIS A 84 14.00 26.97 14.50
C HIS A 84 13.18 28.12 13.89
N GLN A 85 13.77 28.96 13.03
CA GLN A 85 13.04 29.96 12.23
C GLN A 85 12.31 29.31 11.05
N SER A 86 12.88 28.23 10.49
CA SER A 86 12.24 27.44 9.43
C SER A 86 10.91 26.80 9.90
N MET A 87 10.90 26.29 11.14
CA MET A 87 9.70 25.71 11.77
C MET A 87 8.55 26.69 12.00
N THR A 88 8.83 27.98 12.17
CA THR A 88 7.78 29.00 12.41
C THR A 88 7.26 29.63 11.12
N HIS A 89 8.12 29.81 10.11
CA HIS A 89 7.76 30.49 8.86
C HIS A 89 7.39 29.55 7.70
N HIS A 90 8.05 28.40 7.58
CA HIS A 90 8.00 27.54 6.37
C HIS A 90 7.71 26.06 6.69
N LEU A 91 6.90 25.80 7.72
CA LEU A 91 6.44 24.44 8.05
C LEU A 91 5.68 23.75 6.89
N ASP A 92 5.09 24.54 5.98
CA ASP A 92 4.46 24.10 4.72
C ASP A 92 5.44 23.44 3.77
N PHE A 93 6.56 24.12 3.47
CA PHE A 93 7.65 23.55 2.69
C PHE A 93 8.13 22.20 3.25
N TRP A 94 8.41 22.12 4.56
CA TRP A 94 8.94 20.91 5.17
C TRP A 94 7.96 19.73 5.19
N ASP A 95 6.67 19.98 5.50
CA ASP A 95 5.64 18.94 5.45
C ASP A 95 5.46 18.41 4.01
N PHE A 96 5.46 19.28 3.01
CA PHE A 96 5.36 18.87 1.60
C PHE A 96 6.63 18.17 1.08
N TYR A 97 7.82 18.61 1.48
CA TYR A 97 9.09 18.00 1.09
C TYR A 97 9.25 16.60 1.68
N LEU A 98 9.07 16.45 3.00
CA LEU A 98 9.25 15.18 3.71
C LEU A 98 8.18 14.14 3.34
N THR A 99 6.98 14.58 2.95
CA THR A 99 5.92 13.68 2.44
C THR A 99 6.01 13.42 0.93
N GLY A 100 7.05 13.90 0.24
CA GLY A 100 7.28 13.68 -1.19
C GLY A 100 6.22 14.32 -2.11
N ARG A 101 5.45 15.29 -1.59
CA ARG A 101 4.46 16.08 -2.36
C ARG A 101 5.14 17.10 -3.27
N ILE A 102 6.37 17.50 -2.95
CA ILE A 102 7.29 18.24 -3.84
C ILE A 102 8.39 17.27 -4.27
N ARG A 103 8.72 17.20 -5.56
CA ARG A 103 9.79 16.33 -6.10
C ARG A 103 11.04 17.11 -6.52
N ARG A 104 10.87 18.36 -6.91
CA ARG A 104 11.92 19.30 -7.31
C ARG A 104 11.80 20.56 -6.45
N PRO A 105 12.23 20.53 -5.17
CA PRO A 105 12.07 21.68 -4.28
C PRO A 105 12.84 22.91 -4.75
N ASP A 106 12.15 24.04 -4.81
CA ASP A 106 12.75 25.35 -5.02
C ASP A 106 13.27 25.91 -3.69
N VAL A 107 14.49 25.50 -3.33
CA VAL A 107 15.16 26.01 -2.12
C VAL A 107 15.59 27.48 -2.23
N ARG A 108 15.47 28.11 -3.41
CA ARG A 108 15.71 29.56 -3.55
C ARG A 108 14.51 30.35 -3.06
N LYS A 109 13.28 29.91 -3.32
CA LYS A 109 12.08 30.50 -2.67
C LYS A 109 12.16 30.46 -1.14
N LEU A 110 12.74 29.39 -0.57
CA LEU A 110 12.94 29.24 0.87
C LEU A 110 13.97 30.23 1.47
N LEU A 111 14.99 30.65 0.71
CA LEU A 111 16.20 31.29 1.26
C LEU A 111 16.56 32.67 0.66
N ASP A 112 16.19 32.94 -0.59
CA ASP A 112 16.43 34.22 -1.26
C ASP A 112 15.25 35.21 -1.08
N GLY A 113 14.06 34.72 -0.74
CA GLY A 113 12.87 35.52 -0.38
C GLY A 113 12.08 36.05 -1.59
N GLY A 114 10.95 35.41 -1.89
CA GLY A 114 10.03 35.86 -2.93
C GLY A 114 8.66 35.17 -2.91
N GLU A 115 7.62 35.93 -3.25
CA GLU A 115 6.24 35.53 -3.61
C GLU A 115 5.18 35.21 -2.51
N HIS A 116 5.51 34.79 -1.28
CA HIS A 116 4.46 34.35 -0.31
C HIS A 116 4.32 35.18 0.97
N GLY A 117 4.41 36.51 0.88
CA GLY A 117 3.90 37.47 1.87
C GLY A 117 4.50 37.47 3.29
N ASN A 118 5.36 36.49 3.62
CA ASN A 118 6.01 36.37 4.92
C ASN A 118 7.32 37.17 4.96
N SER A 119 7.51 37.91 6.06
CA SER A 119 8.61 38.85 6.29
C SER A 119 9.96 38.19 6.61
N THR A 120 10.27 37.04 6.02
CA THR A 120 11.55 36.35 6.25
C THR A 120 12.67 37.10 5.52
N PRO A 121 13.69 37.64 6.21
CA PRO A 121 14.83 38.27 5.54
C PRO A 121 15.68 37.21 4.84
N ARG A 122 16.35 37.63 3.76
CA ARG A 122 17.28 36.79 3.00
C ARG A 122 18.34 36.17 3.91
N ALA A 123 18.60 34.88 3.72
CA ALA A 123 19.58 34.12 4.49
C ALA A 123 20.96 34.11 3.81
N ASP A 124 22.00 34.52 4.50
CA ASP A 124 23.41 34.34 4.09
C ASP A 124 23.97 32.98 4.53
N ALA A 125 23.41 32.39 5.59
CA ALA A 125 23.76 31.06 6.08
C ALA A 125 22.53 30.22 6.44
N VAL A 126 22.63 28.90 6.31
CA VAL A 126 21.62 27.92 6.77
C VAL A 126 22.25 26.90 7.71
N LEU A 127 21.60 26.64 8.85
CA LEU A 127 22.17 25.90 9.97
C LEU A 127 21.23 24.82 10.53
N ASP A 128 21.86 23.70 10.93
CA ASP A 128 21.31 22.58 11.72
C ASP A 128 20.65 21.44 10.89
N ALA A 129 20.36 20.33 11.56
CA ALA A 129 20.19 19.00 10.96
C ALA A 129 19.17 18.89 9.80
N TRP A 130 18.15 19.75 9.73
CA TRP A 130 17.17 19.73 8.65
C TRP A 130 17.76 20.20 7.32
N TYR A 131 18.67 21.18 7.33
CA TYR A 131 19.39 21.60 6.10
C TYR A 131 20.47 20.61 5.68
N ALA A 132 20.89 19.73 6.60
CA ALA A 132 21.74 18.60 6.27
C ALA A 132 21.02 17.60 5.33
N ILE A 133 19.68 17.48 5.44
CA ILE A 133 18.83 16.71 4.53
C ILE A 133 18.78 17.37 3.13
N LEU A 134 18.78 18.70 3.07
CA LEU A 134 18.75 19.48 1.82
C LEU A 134 20.13 19.71 1.20
N ALA A 135 21.23 19.12 1.72
CA ALA A 135 22.57 19.40 1.21
C ALA A 135 22.71 19.21 -0.32
N PRO A 136 22.15 18.16 -0.96
CA PRO A 136 22.18 18.02 -2.42
C PRO A 136 21.39 19.12 -3.15
N GLU A 137 20.24 19.55 -2.61
CA GLU A 137 19.38 20.60 -3.17
C GLU A 137 20.07 21.97 -3.07
N LEU A 138 20.69 22.25 -1.92
CA LEU A 138 21.46 23.47 -1.66
C LEU A 138 22.66 23.58 -2.61
N LEU A 139 23.44 22.52 -2.80
CA LEU A 139 24.57 22.52 -3.74
C LEU A 139 24.14 22.69 -5.20
N ARG A 140 22.99 22.13 -5.61
CA ARG A 140 22.44 22.35 -6.96
C ARG A 140 21.89 23.76 -7.16
N ALA A 141 21.34 24.38 -6.12
CA ALA A 141 20.85 25.75 -6.17
C ALA A 141 21.96 26.80 -6.09
N TYR A 142 22.99 26.53 -5.27
CA TYR A 142 24.12 27.43 -4.99
C TYR A 142 25.45 26.67 -5.20
N PRO A 143 25.92 26.53 -6.47
CA PRO A 143 27.13 25.77 -6.79
C PRO A 143 28.44 26.35 -6.22
N ASP A 144 28.41 27.59 -5.73
CA ASP A 144 29.51 28.30 -5.08
C ASP A 144 29.48 28.22 -3.54
N ALA A 145 28.47 27.53 -2.97
CA ALA A 145 28.25 27.48 -1.53
C ALA A 145 29.47 26.97 -0.74
N ARG A 146 29.69 27.57 0.44
CA ARG A 146 30.72 27.14 1.39
C ARG A 146 30.07 26.28 2.46
N VAL A 147 30.42 24.99 2.48
CA VAL A 147 29.82 24.01 3.38
C VAL A 147 30.68 23.82 4.62
N ILE A 148 30.06 23.90 5.80
CA ILE A 148 30.71 23.58 7.07
C ILE A 148 30.05 22.31 7.64
N LEU A 149 30.81 21.22 7.70
CA LEU A 149 30.40 19.97 8.32
C LEU A 149 30.88 19.98 9.78
N THR A 150 29.97 20.23 10.73
CA THR A 150 30.33 20.08 12.14
C THR A 150 30.43 18.62 12.54
N THR A 151 31.54 18.27 13.17
CA THR A 151 31.83 16.92 13.65
C THR A 151 32.13 16.96 15.15
N ARG A 152 32.00 15.81 15.81
CA ARG A 152 32.38 15.64 17.21
C ARG A 152 32.83 14.20 17.43
N GLU A 153 33.62 13.97 18.49
CA GLU A 153 33.87 12.63 19.02
C GLU A 153 32.52 11.92 19.30
N LEU A 154 32.41 10.66 18.90
CA LEU A 154 31.16 9.91 18.78
C LEU A 154 30.50 9.61 20.13
N ASP A 155 31.27 9.23 21.14
CA ASP A 155 30.72 8.87 22.46
C ASP A 155 30.26 10.13 23.21
N GLY A 156 31.06 11.19 23.17
CA GLY A 156 30.70 12.51 23.70
C GLY A 156 29.56 13.19 22.93
N TRP A 157 29.40 12.91 21.64
CA TRP A 157 28.23 13.31 20.85
C TRP A 157 26.98 12.54 21.27
N LEU A 158 27.06 11.21 21.32
CA LEU A 158 25.97 10.31 21.66
C LEU A 158 25.38 10.63 23.04
N ALA A 159 26.22 10.78 24.06
CA ALA A 159 25.77 11.17 25.40
C ALA A 159 25.06 12.54 25.40
N SER A 160 25.55 13.50 24.58
CA SER A 160 24.89 14.81 24.43
C SER A 160 23.57 14.74 23.66
N TYR A 161 23.41 13.80 22.73
CA TYR A 161 22.18 13.57 21.99
C TYR A 161 21.13 12.83 22.84
N GLN A 162 21.53 11.81 23.60
CA GLN A 162 20.68 11.14 24.58
C GLN A 162 20.09 12.12 25.60
N GLY A 163 20.91 12.99 26.19
CA GLY A 163 20.45 14.02 27.11
C GLY A 163 19.48 15.03 26.48
N TYR A 164 19.70 15.37 25.20
CA TYR A 164 18.80 16.23 24.43
C TYR A 164 17.42 15.58 24.20
N VAL A 165 17.39 14.33 23.73
CA VAL A 165 16.15 13.58 23.48
C VAL A 165 15.38 13.34 24.79
N ALA A 166 16.08 12.95 25.87
CA ALA A 166 15.46 12.74 27.18
C ALA A 166 14.87 14.03 27.77
N GLY A 167 15.50 15.19 27.57
CA GLY A 167 15.01 16.48 28.05
C GLY A 167 13.90 17.10 27.19
N SER A 168 13.90 16.88 25.88
CA SER A 168 13.05 17.60 24.93
C SER A 168 11.57 17.19 25.01
N HIS A 169 10.70 18.19 25.22
CA HIS A 169 9.25 18.00 25.30
C HIS A 169 8.62 17.47 23.99
N LEU A 170 9.30 17.56 22.85
CA LEU A 170 8.77 17.11 21.55
C LEU A 170 8.68 15.57 21.44
N TYR A 171 9.56 14.84 22.14
CA TYR A 171 9.54 13.36 22.14
C TYR A 171 8.54 12.76 23.15
N HIS A 172 8.13 13.53 24.17
CA HIS A 172 7.33 13.02 25.29
C HIS A 172 5.84 13.26 25.12
N PHE A 173 5.11 12.28 24.58
CA PHE A 173 3.67 12.36 24.31
C PHE A 173 2.84 12.88 25.50
N TRP A 174 3.08 12.39 26.72
CA TRP A 174 2.35 12.83 27.93
C TRP A 174 2.53 14.32 28.24
N ARG A 175 3.69 14.90 27.89
CA ARG A 175 3.96 16.35 28.04
C ARG A 175 3.29 17.20 26.95
N GLN A 176 2.77 16.58 25.89
CA GLN A 176 2.06 17.24 24.77
C GLN A 176 0.57 16.94 24.72
N ALA A 177 0.09 15.86 25.35
CA ALA A 177 -1.31 15.43 25.30
C ALA A 177 -2.32 16.55 25.65
N PRO A 178 -2.11 17.43 26.66
CA PRO A 178 -3.01 18.56 26.92
C PRO A 178 -3.07 19.55 25.74
N ARG A 179 -1.92 19.87 25.12
CA ARG A 179 -1.84 20.78 23.98
C ARG A 179 -2.42 20.19 22.71
N LEU A 180 -2.26 18.88 22.49
CA LEU A 180 -2.88 18.17 21.36
C LEU A 180 -4.41 18.15 21.48
N ALA A 181 -4.95 17.99 22.70
CA ALA A 181 -6.39 18.11 22.95
C ALA A 181 -6.88 19.55 22.68
N LEU A 182 -6.20 20.56 23.21
CA LEU A 182 -6.53 21.97 22.96
C LEU A 182 -6.42 22.35 21.47
N ALA A 183 -5.43 21.82 20.75
CA ALA A 183 -5.28 22.03 19.30
C ALA A 183 -6.44 21.44 18.51
N ALA A 184 -6.93 20.24 18.89
CA ALA A 184 -8.10 19.62 18.27
C ALA A 184 -9.37 20.45 18.52
N VAL A 185 -9.58 20.93 19.76
CA VAL A 185 -10.72 21.78 20.13
C VAL A 185 -10.65 23.16 19.46
N SER A 186 -9.46 23.76 19.33
CA SER A 186 -9.31 25.06 18.64
C SER A 186 -9.68 24.97 17.17
N ARG A 187 -9.15 23.95 16.46
CA ARG A 187 -9.50 23.70 15.06
C ARG A 187 -11.01 23.47 14.91
N ALA A 188 -11.63 22.72 15.82
CA ALA A 188 -13.07 22.45 15.85
C ALA A 188 -13.92 23.73 15.85
N LEU A 189 -13.43 24.79 16.48
CA LEU A 189 -14.11 26.07 16.58
C LEU A 189 -13.58 27.11 15.56
N ARG A 190 -12.65 26.71 14.66
CA ARG A 190 -11.88 27.58 13.75
C ARG A 190 -11.24 28.78 14.48
N LEU A 191 -10.90 28.61 15.76
CA LEU A 191 -10.61 29.74 16.64
C LEU A 191 -9.30 30.45 16.24
N GLY A 192 -8.28 29.73 15.78
CA GLY A 192 -7.05 30.35 15.28
C GLY A 192 -7.30 31.30 14.10
N ALA A 193 -8.24 30.96 13.21
CA ALA A 193 -8.61 31.84 12.10
C ALA A 193 -9.34 33.10 12.58
N ALA A 194 -10.24 32.98 13.55
CA ALA A 194 -10.90 34.13 14.18
C ALA A 194 -9.91 35.02 14.95
N LEU A 195 -9.00 34.44 15.73
CA LEU A 195 -7.97 35.17 16.48
C LEU A 195 -6.98 35.90 15.55
N ARG A 196 -6.65 35.32 14.38
CA ARG A 196 -5.88 36.00 13.32
C ARG A 196 -6.66 37.17 12.72
N ALA A 197 -7.94 36.97 12.39
CA ALA A 197 -8.79 38.04 11.83
C ALA A 197 -9.01 39.20 12.81
N LEU A 198 -8.97 38.93 14.12
CA LEU A 198 -9.06 39.93 15.19
C LEU A 198 -7.68 40.51 15.61
N GLY A 199 -6.58 40.12 14.96
CA GLY A 199 -5.24 40.61 15.28
C GLY A 199 -4.65 40.11 16.61
N VAL A 200 -5.32 39.18 17.29
CA VAL A 200 -4.88 38.59 18.59
C VAL A 200 -3.71 37.61 18.40
N VAL A 201 -3.62 36.98 17.23
CA VAL A 201 -2.50 36.11 16.82
C VAL A 201 -1.94 36.62 15.50
N ALA A 202 -0.62 36.75 15.40
CA ALA A 202 0.04 37.26 14.20
C ALA A 202 -0.29 36.39 12.96
N PRO A 203 -0.59 36.99 11.78
CA PRO A 203 -0.87 36.23 10.56
C PRO A 203 0.31 35.36 10.09
N ALA A 204 1.53 35.79 10.38
CA ALA A 204 2.79 35.17 9.94
C ALA A 204 3.82 35.12 11.09
N GLY A 205 4.68 34.10 11.07
CA GLY A 205 5.86 33.99 11.96
C GLY A 205 5.66 33.33 13.32
N GLY A 206 4.43 32.97 13.69
CA GLY A 206 4.12 32.22 14.91
C GLY A 206 3.94 30.71 14.68
N LEU A 207 4.48 29.89 15.61
CA LEU A 207 3.89 28.58 15.85
C LEU A 207 2.52 28.81 16.50
N ASP A 208 1.50 28.21 15.90
CA ASP A 208 0.13 28.20 16.40
C ASP A 208 -0.09 26.86 17.14
N LEU A 209 -0.92 26.86 18.18
CA LEU A 209 -1.39 25.62 18.81
C LEU A 209 -2.04 24.69 17.78
N GLU A 210 -2.75 25.23 16.80
CA GLU A 210 -3.32 24.50 15.66
C GLU A 210 -2.25 23.93 14.71
N LYS A 211 -1.00 24.40 14.74
CA LYS A 211 0.14 23.83 13.97
C LYS A 211 0.88 22.74 14.75
N LEU A 212 0.73 22.63 16.08
CA LEU A 212 1.51 21.70 16.91
C LEU A 212 1.45 20.22 16.47
N PRO A 213 0.30 19.61 16.13
CA PRO A 213 0.25 18.22 15.65
C PRO A 213 1.03 18.00 14.34
N ARG A 214 1.17 19.05 13.53
CA ARG A 214 1.86 19.04 12.25
C ARG A 214 3.37 19.30 12.42
N LEU A 215 3.75 20.17 13.35
CA LEU A 215 5.13 20.30 13.81
C LEU A 215 5.68 18.95 14.29
N MET A 216 4.93 18.22 15.13
CA MET A 216 5.34 16.90 15.61
C MET A 216 5.51 15.87 14.48
N ARG A 217 4.69 15.95 13.42
CA ARG A 217 4.81 15.09 12.23
C ARG A 217 6.07 15.41 11.44
N VAL A 218 6.29 16.68 11.10
CA VAL A 218 7.47 17.16 10.37
C VAL A 218 8.74 16.83 11.13
N TRP A 219 8.77 17.11 12.42
CA TRP A 219 9.91 16.81 13.29
C TRP A 219 10.23 15.32 13.30
N ARG A 220 9.22 14.46 13.51
CA ARG A 220 9.41 13.00 13.49
C ARG A 220 9.94 12.52 12.13
N ALA A 221 9.39 13.01 11.02
CA ALA A 221 9.83 12.63 9.69
C ALA A 221 11.29 13.06 9.41
N CYS A 222 11.71 14.24 9.88
CA CYS A 222 13.12 14.65 9.86
C CYS A 222 14.01 13.70 10.67
N ASP A 223 13.61 13.37 11.91
CA ASP A 223 14.41 12.50 12.77
C ASP A 223 14.47 11.05 12.24
N GLU A 224 13.38 10.51 11.70
CA GLU A 224 13.37 9.21 11.01
C GLU A 224 14.28 9.22 9.77
N LEU A 225 14.29 10.31 8.99
CA LEU A 225 15.10 10.43 7.78
C LEU A 225 16.60 10.59 8.08
N VAL A 226 16.94 11.37 9.11
CA VAL A 226 18.33 11.61 9.52
C VAL A 226 18.89 10.44 10.34
N TYR A 227 18.18 10.03 11.39
CA TYR A 227 18.67 9.08 12.40
C TYR A 227 18.19 7.64 12.18
N GLY A 228 17.24 7.42 11.27
CA GLY A 228 16.68 6.10 10.95
C GLY A 228 15.60 5.61 11.92
N ASP A 229 15.44 6.27 13.07
CA ASP A 229 14.48 5.93 14.12
C ASP A 229 14.24 7.15 15.01
N ALA A 230 12.97 7.51 15.21
CA ALA A 230 12.56 8.65 16.04
C ALA A 230 12.03 8.24 17.44
N ASP A 231 12.04 6.96 17.80
CA ASP A 231 11.71 6.52 19.16
C ASP A 231 12.97 6.56 20.06
N PRO A 232 12.97 7.40 21.12
CA PRO A 232 14.08 7.53 22.08
C PRO A 232 14.57 6.24 22.73
N ALA A 233 13.75 5.18 22.73
CA ALA A 233 14.09 3.90 23.36
C ALA A 233 14.99 3.00 22.49
N HIS A 234 15.26 3.34 21.23
CA HIS A 234 16.04 2.48 20.33
C HIS A 234 17.55 2.63 20.49
N ALA A 235 18.26 1.55 20.13
CA ALA A 235 19.66 1.35 20.50
C ALA A 235 20.63 2.42 19.93
N PRO A 236 21.57 2.94 20.74
CA PRO A 236 22.58 3.94 20.35
C PRO A 236 23.34 3.66 19.05
N ALA A 237 23.51 2.38 18.69
CA ALA A 237 24.15 1.95 17.45
C ALA A 237 23.52 2.56 16.18
N ARG A 238 22.19 2.79 16.16
CA ARG A 238 21.51 3.41 15.00
C ARG A 238 21.91 4.86 14.80
N TRP A 239 21.99 5.63 15.88
CA TRP A 239 22.37 7.04 15.83
C TRP A 239 23.86 7.23 15.51
N LEU A 240 24.72 6.34 16.01
CA LEU A 240 26.13 6.28 15.63
C LEU A 240 26.32 5.95 14.14
N ASP A 241 25.55 4.99 13.60
CA ASP A 241 25.55 4.68 12.17
C ASP A 241 25.04 5.86 11.33
N ALA A 242 23.95 6.51 11.73
CA ALA A 242 23.45 7.72 11.10
C ALA A 242 24.50 8.85 11.04
N HIS A 243 25.21 9.10 12.15
CA HIS A 243 26.30 10.07 12.19
C HIS A 243 27.43 9.73 11.21
N ARG A 244 27.83 8.45 11.14
CA ARG A 244 28.86 7.99 10.19
C ARG A 244 28.40 8.12 8.74
N ARG A 245 27.18 7.68 8.42
CA ARG A 245 26.59 7.80 7.08
C ARG A 245 26.48 9.25 6.63
N HIS A 246 26.04 10.14 7.51
CA HIS A 246 25.92 11.57 7.23
C HIS A 246 27.27 12.20 6.89
N VAL A 247 28.28 12.02 7.76
CA VAL A 247 29.64 12.55 7.56
C VAL A 247 30.26 12.00 6.27
N ALA A 248 30.09 10.70 6.00
CA ALA A 248 30.57 10.08 4.76
C ALA A 248 29.84 10.63 3.51
N HIS A 249 28.53 10.87 3.60
CA HIS A 249 27.75 11.42 2.50
C HIS A 249 28.17 12.85 2.15
N ILE A 250 28.27 13.75 3.13
CA ILE A 250 28.70 15.14 2.87
C ILE A 250 30.10 15.18 2.26
N ARG A 251 31.05 14.39 2.77
CA ARG A 251 32.39 14.23 2.18
C ARG A 251 32.39 13.70 0.73
N SER A 252 31.34 12.99 0.31
CA SER A 252 31.23 12.44 -1.04
C SER A 252 30.60 13.39 -2.06
N ILE A 253 29.84 14.40 -1.61
CA ILE A 253 29.09 15.31 -2.51
C ILE A 253 29.63 16.75 -2.52
N VAL A 254 30.40 17.16 -1.51
CA VAL A 254 31.00 18.50 -1.44
C VAL A 254 32.45 18.48 -1.94
N PRO A 255 32.83 19.35 -2.89
CA PRO A 255 34.23 19.54 -3.28
C PRO A 255 35.11 19.95 -2.08
N ARG A 256 36.35 19.46 -2.03
CA ARG A 256 37.23 19.62 -0.85
C ARG A 256 37.55 21.09 -0.54
N GLU A 257 37.63 21.92 -1.57
CA GLU A 257 37.85 23.37 -1.50
C GLU A 257 36.60 24.15 -1.05
N GLN A 258 35.42 23.53 -1.08
CA GLN A 258 34.15 24.06 -0.59
C GLN A 258 33.77 23.53 0.80
N LEU A 259 34.57 22.62 1.40
CA LEU A 259 34.25 21.93 2.64
C LEU A 259 35.19 22.30 3.80
N LEU A 260 34.62 22.77 4.91
CA LEU A 260 35.29 22.86 6.21
C LEU A 260 34.75 21.79 7.17
N GLU A 261 35.62 20.95 7.69
CA GLU A 261 35.29 20.10 8.85
C GLU A 261 35.58 20.86 10.14
N PHE A 262 34.54 21.07 10.95
CA PHE A 262 34.61 21.93 12.14
C PHE A 262 34.28 21.14 13.42
N ASP A 263 35.28 20.95 14.28
CA ASP A 263 35.13 20.26 15.57
C ASP A 263 35.51 21.18 16.72
N ALA A 264 34.50 21.81 17.32
CA ALA A 264 34.67 22.68 18.48
C ALA A 264 35.25 21.94 19.70
N GLY A 265 35.13 20.60 19.75
CA GLY A 265 35.74 19.76 20.78
C GLY A 265 37.25 19.56 20.60
N LYS A 266 37.78 19.84 19.40
CA LYS A 266 39.23 19.80 19.08
C LYS A 266 39.88 21.20 19.03
N GLY A 267 39.18 22.22 19.53
CA GLY A 267 39.68 23.59 19.57
C GLY A 267 39.59 24.36 18.25
N HIS A 268 38.84 23.88 17.25
CA HIS A 268 38.54 24.69 16.07
C HIS A 268 37.71 25.92 16.48
N GLY A 269 38.04 27.09 15.94
CA GLY A 269 37.43 28.36 16.35
C GLY A 269 37.56 29.44 15.29
N TRP A 270 37.93 30.66 15.72
CA TRP A 270 37.98 31.84 14.84
C TRP A 270 38.98 31.71 13.69
N LYS A 271 40.10 31.00 13.90
CA LYS A 271 41.13 30.84 12.87
C LYS A 271 40.60 30.05 11.68
N GLU A 272 40.14 28.82 11.93
CA GLU A 272 39.65 27.91 10.90
C GLU A 272 38.45 28.50 10.16
N LEU A 273 37.55 29.18 10.89
CA LEU A 273 36.39 29.86 10.31
C LEU A 273 36.79 31.07 9.45
N SER A 274 37.76 31.89 9.91
CA SER A 274 38.21 33.09 9.17
C SER A 274 38.97 32.72 7.90
N ASP A 275 39.87 31.74 7.99
CA ASP A 275 40.64 31.23 6.84
C ASP A 275 39.71 30.62 5.79
N PHE A 276 38.75 29.80 6.21
CA PHE A 276 37.79 29.18 5.30
C PHE A 276 36.83 30.19 4.65
N LEU A 277 36.28 31.14 5.41
CA LEU A 277 35.42 32.19 4.86
C LEU A 277 36.19 33.26 4.07
N ARG A 278 37.53 33.27 4.15
CA ARG A 278 38.44 34.26 3.54
C ARG A 278 38.17 35.69 4.03
N LEU A 279 38.00 35.86 5.34
CA LEU A 279 37.78 37.18 5.94
C LEU A 279 39.03 38.08 5.77
N PRO A 280 38.87 39.41 5.63
CA PRO A 280 40.00 40.34 5.59
C PRO A 280 40.89 40.21 6.83
N LYS A 281 42.23 40.27 6.65
CA LYS A 281 43.20 40.09 7.76
C LYS A 281 42.91 40.97 8.99
N ALA A 282 42.47 42.21 8.78
CA ALA A 282 42.13 43.14 9.85
C ALA A 282 40.86 42.76 10.64
N GLU A 283 39.93 42.04 10.01
CA GLU A 283 38.72 41.51 10.65
C GLU A 283 39.04 40.20 11.38
N ALA A 284 39.72 39.27 10.71
CA ALA A 284 40.21 38.02 11.30
C ALA A 284 41.06 38.26 12.57
N HIS A 285 41.95 39.27 12.56
CA HIS A 285 42.76 39.64 13.72
C HIS A 285 41.91 40.17 14.90
N LYS A 286 40.87 40.98 14.62
CA LYS A 286 39.93 41.47 15.66
C LYS A 286 39.11 40.33 16.27
N LEU A 287 38.78 39.31 15.48
CA LEU A 287 38.02 38.14 15.92
C LEU A 287 38.88 37.15 16.71
N ALA A 288 40.14 36.93 16.29
CA ALA A 288 41.10 36.09 17.00
C ALA A 288 41.40 36.57 18.44
N ALA A 289 41.21 37.87 18.72
CA ALA A 289 41.31 38.45 20.05
C ALA A 289 40.04 38.25 20.93
N ARG A 290 38.96 37.68 20.39
CA ARG A 290 37.71 37.39 21.11
C ARG A 290 37.61 35.89 21.39
N PRO A 291 37.02 35.45 22.52
CA PRO A 291 36.71 34.04 22.72
C PRO A 291 35.74 33.55 21.62
N PHE A 292 35.90 32.29 21.21
CA PHE A 292 34.91 31.66 20.33
C PHE A 292 33.63 31.33 21.13
N PRO A 293 32.43 31.57 20.61
CA PRO A 293 31.20 31.33 21.36
C PRO A 293 30.95 29.83 21.56
N HIS A 294 30.74 29.40 22.81
CA HIS A 294 30.38 28.02 23.17
C HIS A 294 28.94 27.95 23.71
N ALA A 295 27.97 27.76 22.82
CA ALA A 295 26.55 27.77 23.16
C ALA A 295 26.03 26.39 23.57
N PHE A 296 25.90 26.13 24.87
CA PHE A 296 25.28 24.90 25.39
C PHE A 296 23.74 25.00 25.39
N ALA A 297 23.13 24.70 24.24
CA ALA A 297 21.67 24.78 24.02
C ALA A 297 20.85 23.65 24.71
N ALA A 298 21.11 23.36 25.99
CA ALA A 298 20.27 22.47 26.80
C ALA A 298 19.14 23.25 27.51
N SER A 299 19.48 24.38 28.15
CA SER A 299 18.53 25.25 28.84
C SER A 299 17.58 25.96 27.87
N ALA A 300 18.06 26.37 26.69
CA ALA A 300 17.25 27.06 25.69
C ALA A 300 16.11 26.21 25.11
N VAL A 301 16.26 24.88 25.03
CA VAL A 301 15.19 23.98 24.55
C VAL A 301 14.23 23.58 25.69
N ALA A 302 14.72 23.53 26.92
CA ALA A 302 13.89 23.29 28.11
C ALA A 302 13.02 24.52 28.49
N ALA A 303 13.53 25.74 28.28
CA ALA A 303 12.82 26.99 28.62
C ALA A 303 12.18 27.71 27.41
N GLY A 304 12.72 27.53 26.20
CA GLY A 304 12.37 28.30 25.00
C GLY A 304 11.61 27.49 23.95
N GLY A 305 10.49 26.89 24.34
CA GLY A 305 9.62 26.12 23.44
C GLY A 305 9.05 26.96 22.29
N VAL A 306 9.83 27.03 21.19
CA VAL A 306 9.58 27.77 19.94
C VAL A 306 9.43 29.29 20.15
N SER A 307 10.51 30.04 19.83
CA SER A 307 10.68 31.51 19.75
C SER A 307 9.85 32.38 20.73
N THR A 308 10.49 33.34 21.42
CA THR A 308 9.80 34.23 22.38
C THR A 308 8.56 34.94 21.83
N SER A 309 8.53 35.25 20.51
CA SER A 309 7.34 35.78 19.83
C SER A 309 6.22 34.74 19.62
N SER A 310 6.56 33.50 19.26
CA SER A 310 5.58 32.42 19.07
C SER A 310 5.08 31.78 20.36
N ALA A 311 5.91 31.73 21.40
CA ALA A 311 5.52 31.29 22.73
C ALA A 311 4.44 32.22 23.32
N ALA A 312 4.59 33.54 23.14
CA ALA A 312 3.58 34.53 23.56
C ALA A 312 2.26 34.39 22.78
N GLY A 313 2.32 34.14 21.47
CA GLY A 313 1.15 33.83 20.64
C GLY A 313 0.44 32.55 21.09
N THR A 314 1.20 31.47 21.26
CA THR A 314 0.68 30.16 21.72
C THR A 314 0.02 30.28 23.10
N ALA A 315 0.67 30.93 24.07
CA ALA A 315 0.13 31.10 25.42
C ALA A 315 -1.11 32.00 25.46
N THR A 316 -1.24 32.95 24.54
CA THR A 316 -2.46 33.78 24.40
C THR A 316 -3.60 32.99 23.78
N HIS A 317 -3.30 32.17 22.78
CA HIS A 317 -4.23 31.23 22.16
C HIS A 317 -4.74 30.17 23.15
N GLU A 318 -3.84 29.51 23.89
CA GLU A 318 -4.17 28.51 24.93
C GLU A 318 -5.11 29.13 25.99
N ARG A 319 -4.82 30.34 26.48
CA ARG A 319 -5.67 31.06 27.45
C ARG A 319 -7.06 31.39 26.90
N ALA A 320 -7.15 31.83 25.65
CA ALA A 320 -8.44 32.13 25.01
C ALA A 320 -9.31 30.87 24.83
N VAL A 321 -8.71 29.74 24.41
CA VAL A 321 -9.41 28.45 24.28
C VAL A 321 -9.96 28.00 25.64
N CYS A 322 -9.13 28.03 26.69
CA CYS A 322 -9.54 27.61 28.03
C CYS A 322 -10.68 28.48 28.60
N ALA A 323 -10.64 29.80 28.37
CA ALA A 323 -11.72 30.71 28.78
C ALA A 323 -13.05 30.40 28.07
N LEU A 324 -13.02 30.14 26.76
CA LEU A 324 -14.22 29.76 26.00
C LEU A 324 -14.80 28.41 26.42
N ILE A 325 -13.94 27.42 26.72
CA ILE A 325 -14.38 26.12 27.26
C ILE A 325 -15.04 26.31 28.62
N ALA A 326 -14.46 27.13 29.51
CA ALA A 326 -15.04 27.41 30.82
C ALA A 326 -16.42 28.11 30.71
N LEU A 327 -16.56 29.08 29.80
CA LEU A 327 -17.85 29.74 29.53
C LEU A 327 -18.90 28.76 28.95
N ALA A 328 -18.51 27.89 28.02
CA ALA A 328 -19.40 26.89 27.45
C ALA A 328 -19.86 25.84 28.48
N LEU A 329 -18.95 25.37 29.33
CA LEU A 329 -19.27 24.46 30.44
C LEU A 329 -20.14 25.15 31.50
N GLY A 330 -19.88 26.42 31.83
CA GLY A 330 -20.72 27.22 32.71
C GLY A 330 -22.14 27.38 32.17
N ALA A 331 -22.30 27.69 30.88
CA ALA A 331 -23.62 27.78 30.23
C ALA A 331 -24.35 26.42 30.17
N LEU A 332 -23.62 25.30 30.02
CA LEU A 332 -24.18 23.95 30.09
C LEU A 332 -24.60 23.56 31.50
N LEU A 333 -23.81 23.91 32.53
CA LEU A 333 -24.17 23.72 33.94
C LEU A 333 -25.40 24.54 34.32
N LEU A 334 -25.46 25.82 33.93
CA LEU A 334 -26.62 26.68 34.15
C LEU A 334 -27.89 26.17 33.42
N ARG A 335 -27.74 25.54 32.25
CA ARG A 335 -28.85 24.85 31.57
C ARG A 335 -29.26 23.54 32.25
N ALA A 336 -28.30 22.76 32.75
CA ALA A 336 -28.56 21.51 33.48
C ALA A 336 -29.21 21.76 34.85
N LEU A 337 -28.95 22.91 35.45
CA LEU A 337 -29.51 23.37 36.73
C LEU A 337 -30.79 24.22 36.56
N GLY A 338 -31.41 24.19 35.38
CA GLY A 338 -32.72 24.81 35.13
C GLY A 338 -33.82 24.26 36.05
N PRO A 339 -34.88 25.05 36.33
CA PRO A 339 -35.61 24.96 37.61
C PRO A 339 -36.45 23.69 37.77
N ARG A 340 -35.91 22.72 38.51
CA ARG A 340 -36.68 21.71 39.26
C ARG A 340 -36.19 21.63 40.69
N ALA A 341 -36.63 22.60 41.49
CA ALA A 341 -36.74 22.39 42.93
C ALA A 341 -37.82 21.32 43.19
N GLY A 342 -37.59 20.40 44.14
CA GLY A 342 -38.63 19.48 44.61
C GLY A 342 -38.29 17.99 44.63
N SER A 343 -37.25 17.59 45.38
CA SER A 343 -37.34 16.54 46.42
C SER A 343 -35.93 16.06 46.80
N ALA A 344 -35.44 16.44 47.98
CA ALA A 344 -34.24 15.84 48.54
C ALA A 344 -34.58 14.43 49.05
N ARG A 345 -33.79 13.42 48.64
CA ARG A 345 -33.66 12.16 49.38
C ARG A 345 -32.22 12.07 49.86
N THR A 346 -32.04 12.06 51.17
CA THR A 346 -30.78 11.87 51.85
C THR A 346 -30.24 10.46 51.58
N PHE A 347 -29.05 10.37 50.99
CA PHE A 347 -28.22 9.17 51.06
C PHE A 347 -27.26 9.31 52.23
N ALA A 348 -27.10 8.25 53.01
CA ALA A 348 -26.24 8.26 54.20
C ALA A 348 -24.76 8.37 53.83
N GLU A 349 -23.97 9.01 54.70
CA GLU A 349 -22.54 9.23 54.50
C GLU A 349 -21.75 7.91 54.53
N PRO A 350 -20.77 7.70 53.63
CA PRO A 350 -19.83 6.60 53.76
C PRO A 350 -18.92 6.86 54.96
N LYS A 351 -18.88 5.92 55.93
CA LYS A 351 -17.93 6.00 57.03
C LYS A 351 -16.51 5.85 56.50
N VAL A 352 -15.70 6.85 56.80
CA VAL A 352 -14.28 6.89 56.47
C VAL A 352 -13.50 6.26 57.62
N HIS A 353 -12.53 5.41 57.30
CA HIS A 353 -11.63 4.84 58.30
C HIS A 353 -10.26 5.49 58.16
N THR A 354 -9.78 6.06 59.26
CA THR A 354 -8.43 6.60 59.39
C THR A 354 -7.52 5.56 60.04
N ASP A 355 -6.37 5.25 59.44
CA ASP A 355 -5.37 4.39 60.09
C ASP A 355 -4.52 5.15 61.13
N ALA A 356 -3.63 4.43 61.82
CA ALA A 356 -2.74 4.98 62.83
C ALA A 356 -1.68 5.96 62.29
N LEU A 357 -1.64 6.20 60.98
CA LEU A 357 -0.78 7.19 60.31
C LEU A 357 -1.58 8.38 59.74
N GLY A 358 -2.89 8.44 59.98
CA GLY A 358 -3.73 9.58 59.64
C GLY A 358 -4.33 9.54 58.23
N PHE A 359 -4.25 8.41 57.51
CA PHE A 359 -4.79 8.30 56.16
C PHE A 359 -6.18 7.68 56.11
N GLU A 360 -7.06 8.35 55.38
CA GLU A 360 -8.49 8.03 55.24
C GLU A 360 -8.78 7.24 53.97
N TYR A 361 -9.49 6.10 54.08
CA TYR A 361 -9.81 5.24 52.92
C TYR A 361 -11.16 4.49 53.01
N VAL A 362 -11.62 3.99 51.86
CA VAL A 362 -12.87 3.23 51.65
C VAL A 362 -12.57 2.06 50.70
N MET A 363 -13.04 0.84 51.02
CA MET A 363 -12.66 -0.41 50.35
C MET A 363 -13.81 -1.09 49.58
N VAL A 364 -13.57 -1.52 48.33
CA VAL A 364 -14.29 -2.64 47.67
C VAL A 364 -13.37 -3.41 46.68
N GLY A 365 -12.63 -4.40 47.19
CA GLY A 365 -12.28 -5.67 46.53
C GLY A 365 -11.32 -5.74 45.32
N ASP A 366 -10.86 -6.93 44.92
CA ASP A 366 -9.81 -7.73 45.57
C ASP A 366 -9.34 -8.86 44.63
N ALA A 367 -8.27 -8.65 43.84
CA ALA A 367 -7.49 -9.72 43.21
C ALA A 367 -6.19 -9.17 42.55
N HIS A 368 -5.03 -9.70 42.96
CA HIS A 368 -3.74 -9.43 42.28
C HIS A 368 -3.37 -10.57 41.32
N VAL A 369 -3.24 -10.26 40.03
CA VAL A 369 -2.60 -11.12 39.01
C VAL A 369 -1.68 -10.26 38.15
N ARG A 370 -0.44 -10.71 37.89
CA ARG A 370 0.51 -10.02 36.99
C ARG A 370 -0.02 -10.00 35.54
N PRO A 371 -0.15 -8.84 34.86
CA PRO A 371 -0.61 -8.80 33.48
C PRO A 371 0.56 -8.83 32.45
N PRO A 372 0.40 -9.52 31.31
CA PRO A 372 1.30 -9.46 30.15
C PRO A 372 1.04 -8.16 29.32
N PRO A 373 1.64 -7.94 28.11
CA PRO A 373 1.62 -6.64 27.42
C PRO A 373 0.24 -5.98 27.34
N THR A 374 0.22 -4.70 27.71
CA THR A 374 -0.96 -4.01 28.24
C THR A 374 -2.18 -4.06 27.33
N ALA A 375 -3.35 -4.26 27.93
CA ALA A 375 -4.65 -4.13 27.27
C ALA A 375 -4.80 -2.77 26.57
N TRP A 376 -4.16 -1.71 27.07
CA TRP A 376 -4.13 -0.38 26.45
C TRP A 376 -3.46 -0.37 25.07
N THR A 377 -2.45 -1.19 24.81
CA THR A 377 -1.77 -1.24 23.50
C THR A 377 -2.66 -1.90 22.45
N ARG A 378 -3.34 -2.99 22.83
CA ARG A 378 -4.37 -3.64 22.01
C ARG A 378 -5.61 -2.75 21.84
N ALA A 379 -6.06 -2.07 22.89
CA ALA A 379 -7.18 -1.14 22.84
C ALA A 379 -6.87 0.14 22.02
N ARG A 380 -5.63 0.64 22.02
CA ARG A 380 -5.21 1.79 21.20
C ARG A 380 -5.16 1.44 19.72
N ALA A 381 -4.61 0.26 19.39
CA ALA A 381 -4.66 -0.28 18.03
C ALA A 381 -6.13 -0.44 17.61
N ALA A 382 -6.90 -1.24 18.35
CA ALA A 382 -8.32 -1.47 18.09
C ALA A 382 -9.14 -0.18 18.02
N ALA A 383 -8.89 0.84 18.85
CA ALA A 383 -9.65 2.10 18.82
C ALA A 383 -9.30 2.98 17.61
N SER A 384 -8.02 3.12 17.23
CA SER A 384 -7.67 3.88 16.02
C SER A 384 -8.20 3.18 14.77
N ASP A 385 -8.13 1.85 14.78
CA ASP A 385 -8.64 0.99 13.72
C ASP A 385 -10.17 1.15 13.65
N VAL A 386 -10.91 0.92 14.75
CA VAL A 386 -12.37 1.12 14.87
C VAL A 386 -12.81 2.50 14.41
N VAL A 387 -12.08 3.57 14.75
CA VAL A 387 -12.43 4.94 14.34
C VAL A 387 -12.24 5.15 12.83
N VAL A 388 -11.14 4.67 12.24
CA VAL A 388 -10.92 4.73 10.77
C VAL A 388 -11.96 3.88 10.05
N ARG A 389 -12.24 2.68 10.56
CA ARG A 389 -13.16 1.70 9.95
C ARG A 389 -14.62 2.15 10.06
N ALA A 390 -15.01 2.82 11.16
CA ALA A 390 -16.32 3.47 11.31
C ALA A 390 -16.44 4.76 10.47
N TRP A 391 -15.35 5.53 10.30
CA TRP A 391 -15.32 6.69 9.40
C TRP A 391 -15.54 6.28 7.94
N VAL A 392 -14.88 5.22 7.46
CA VAL A 392 -15.13 4.68 6.11
C VAL A 392 -16.55 4.14 5.98
N TRP A 393 -17.11 3.49 7.01
CA TRP A 393 -18.50 3.02 6.99
C TRP A 393 -19.50 4.17 6.86
N ALA A 394 -19.32 5.24 7.63
CA ALA A 394 -20.12 6.47 7.50
C ALA A 394 -19.95 7.11 6.11
N ARG A 395 -18.73 7.10 5.56
CA ARG A 395 -18.45 7.62 4.22
C ARG A 395 -19.14 6.81 3.12
N LEU A 396 -19.08 5.47 3.18
CA LEU A 396 -19.74 4.58 2.22
C LEU A 396 -21.26 4.79 2.22
N VAL A 397 -21.86 4.95 3.41
CA VAL A 397 -23.31 5.09 3.59
C VAL A 397 -23.83 6.52 3.28
N CYS A 398 -22.97 7.54 3.33
CA CYS A 398 -23.35 8.94 3.09
C CYS A 398 -22.90 9.52 1.74
N GLU A 399 -21.75 9.12 1.19
CA GLU A 399 -21.27 9.59 -0.13
C GLU A 399 -21.81 8.77 -1.31
N TYR A 400 -22.38 7.58 -1.06
CA TYR A 400 -23.02 6.74 -2.09
C TYR A 400 -24.54 6.62 -1.82
N PRO A 401 -25.33 7.71 -1.98
CA PRO A 401 -26.78 7.65 -1.77
C PRO A 401 -27.47 6.65 -2.73
N GLN A 402 -26.90 6.39 -3.90
CA GLN A 402 -27.33 5.27 -4.77
C GLN A 402 -27.30 3.91 -4.06
N MET A 403 -26.29 3.56 -3.25
CA MET A 403 -26.33 2.31 -2.47
C MET A 403 -27.55 2.27 -1.53
N ARG A 404 -27.89 3.39 -0.86
CA ARG A 404 -29.09 3.46 -0.01
C ARG A 404 -30.38 3.32 -0.82
N ALA A 405 -30.47 3.94 -1.99
CA ALA A 405 -31.65 3.85 -2.86
C ALA A 405 -31.84 2.42 -3.39
N VAL A 406 -30.75 1.81 -3.88
CA VAL A 406 -30.67 0.42 -4.37
C VAL A 406 -31.10 -0.57 -3.28
N PHE A 407 -30.55 -0.47 -2.06
CA PHE A 407 -30.99 -1.32 -0.94
C PHE A 407 -32.46 -1.12 -0.54
N ALA A 408 -33.00 0.11 -0.66
CA ALA A 408 -34.41 0.39 -0.35
C ALA A 408 -35.39 0.00 -1.48
N GLN A 409 -34.88 -0.24 -2.70
CA GLN A 409 -35.65 -0.64 -3.86
C GLN A 409 -35.68 -2.17 -4.00
N HIS A 410 -34.56 -2.86 -3.79
CA HIS A 410 -34.51 -4.33 -3.76
C HIS A 410 -35.34 -4.96 -2.62
N ASP A 411 -35.52 -4.26 -1.49
CA ASP A 411 -36.39 -4.70 -0.39
C ASP A 411 -37.89 -4.64 -0.76
N LYS A 412 -38.26 -3.84 -1.77
CA LYS A 412 -39.63 -3.75 -2.33
C LYS A 412 -39.85 -4.71 -3.49
N ASP A 413 -38.85 -4.88 -4.35
CA ASP A 413 -38.99 -5.59 -5.63
C ASP A 413 -38.76 -7.12 -5.52
N GLY A 414 -38.50 -7.65 -4.32
CA GLY A 414 -38.45 -9.10 -4.05
C GLY A 414 -37.22 -9.84 -4.59
N TYR A 415 -36.22 -9.13 -5.13
CA TYR A 415 -35.03 -9.71 -5.77
C TYR A 415 -34.13 -10.56 -4.84
N PHE A 416 -34.34 -10.53 -3.53
CA PHE A 416 -33.69 -11.43 -2.57
C PHE A 416 -34.22 -12.88 -2.61
N ALA A 417 -35.24 -13.19 -3.42
CA ALA A 417 -35.93 -14.49 -3.45
C ALA A 417 -35.44 -15.48 -4.53
N TYR A 418 -34.18 -15.42 -4.95
CA TYR A 418 -33.61 -16.42 -5.86
C TYR A 418 -33.16 -17.69 -5.10
N GLY A 419 -33.97 -18.75 -5.21
CA GLY A 419 -33.63 -20.12 -4.79
C GLY A 419 -34.32 -20.58 -3.50
N THR A 420 -35.39 -21.36 -3.62
CA THR A 420 -35.97 -22.10 -2.50
C THR A 420 -35.04 -23.26 -2.07
N PRO A 421 -34.97 -23.64 -0.77
CA PRO A 421 -33.95 -24.58 -0.28
C PRO A 421 -34.05 -26.04 -0.77
N GLY A 422 -35.06 -26.41 -1.56
CA GLY A 422 -35.47 -27.80 -1.78
C GLY A 422 -34.57 -28.65 -2.68
N GLU A 423 -33.88 -28.07 -3.65
CA GLU A 423 -33.22 -28.84 -4.72
C GLU A 423 -31.72 -29.17 -4.46
N TYR A 424 -31.06 -28.46 -3.55
CA TYR A 424 -29.59 -28.44 -3.45
C TYR A 424 -29.02 -29.04 -2.15
N ALA A 425 -29.82 -29.80 -1.41
CA ALA A 425 -29.42 -30.46 -0.15
C ALA A 425 -28.28 -31.50 -0.31
N HIS A 426 -27.92 -31.89 -1.54
CA HIS A 426 -26.92 -32.93 -1.84
C HIS A 426 -25.52 -32.39 -2.19
N LEU A 427 -25.32 -31.07 -2.27
CA LEU A 427 -24.03 -30.45 -2.60
C LEU A 427 -23.17 -30.10 -1.35
N ALA A 428 -23.66 -30.43 -0.15
CA ALA A 428 -23.18 -29.90 1.12
C ALA A 428 -21.81 -30.44 1.61
N GLU A 429 -21.25 -31.49 0.99
CA GLU A 429 -19.96 -32.06 1.39
C GLU A 429 -18.99 -32.20 0.19
N HIS A 430 -17.93 -31.40 0.15
CA HIS A 430 -16.74 -31.61 -0.70
C HIS A 430 -16.93 -31.72 -2.23
N GLY A 431 -17.97 -31.14 -2.85
CA GLY A 431 -18.12 -31.18 -4.32
C GLY A 431 -16.95 -30.54 -5.10
N ALA A 432 -16.61 -29.29 -4.75
CA ALA A 432 -15.51 -28.52 -5.36
C ALA A 432 -14.15 -29.24 -5.25
N THR A 433 -13.83 -29.71 -4.04
CA THR A 433 -12.58 -30.42 -3.79
C THR A 433 -12.59 -31.78 -4.49
N ARG A 434 -13.70 -32.53 -4.54
CA ARG A 434 -13.74 -33.81 -5.26
C ARG A 434 -13.47 -33.67 -6.76
N GLN A 435 -13.95 -32.60 -7.42
CA GLN A 435 -13.65 -32.34 -8.84
C GLN A 435 -12.15 -32.08 -9.07
N LEU A 436 -11.49 -31.32 -8.20
CA LEU A 436 -10.05 -31.05 -8.29
C LEU A 436 -9.21 -32.29 -7.85
N LEU A 437 -9.61 -32.95 -6.77
CA LEU A 437 -8.94 -34.13 -6.19
C LEU A 437 -9.13 -35.42 -7.01
N ALA A 438 -10.06 -35.47 -7.96
CA ALA A 438 -10.19 -36.58 -8.90
C ALA A 438 -8.86 -36.92 -9.62
N PHE A 439 -7.98 -35.92 -9.77
CA PHE A 439 -6.63 -36.07 -10.31
C PHE A 439 -5.71 -36.99 -9.49
N ARG A 440 -5.90 -37.06 -8.16
CA ARG A 440 -5.12 -37.92 -7.24
C ARG A 440 -5.50 -39.41 -7.37
N ALA A 441 -6.68 -39.72 -7.92
CA ALA A 441 -7.20 -41.07 -8.04
C ALA A 441 -6.81 -41.81 -9.34
N GLY A 442 -5.94 -41.22 -10.18
CA GLY A 442 -5.35 -41.93 -11.31
C GLY A 442 -6.32 -42.34 -12.44
N ARG A 443 -7.44 -41.60 -12.62
CA ARG A 443 -8.32 -41.78 -13.79
C ARG A 443 -8.42 -40.49 -14.58
N ALA A 444 -8.08 -40.56 -15.87
CA ALA A 444 -8.52 -39.57 -16.83
C ALA A 444 -10.06 -39.52 -16.84
N PRO A 445 -10.70 -38.38 -17.14
CA PRO A 445 -12.14 -38.36 -17.41
C PRO A 445 -12.43 -39.36 -18.54
N ALA A 446 -13.41 -40.25 -18.34
CA ALA A 446 -13.73 -41.29 -19.30
C ALA A 446 -14.23 -40.66 -20.62
N GLY A 447 -13.38 -40.67 -21.65
CA GLY A 447 -13.62 -39.86 -22.85
C GLY A 447 -12.69 -40.08 -24.05
N THR A 448 -11.89 -41.14 -24.07
CA THR A 448 -11.22 -41.68 -25.28
C THR A 448 -10.99 -43.18 -25.07
N GLY A 449 -11.47 -44.03 -25.99
CA GLY A 449 -11.37 -45.49 -25.85
C GLY A 449 -9.96 -46.04 -26.13
N GLY A 450 -9.65 -47.21 -25.54
CA GLY A 450 -8.40 -47.93 -25.77
C GLY A 450 -7.90 -48.67 -24.53
N ASP A 451 -8.25 -49.95 -24.45
CA ASP A 451 -7.64 -51.06 -23.70
C ASP A 451 -7.22 -50.90 -22.23
N SER A 452 -7.92 -51.68 -21.38
CA SER A 452 -7.58 -51.91 -19.98
C SER A 452 -6.52 -53.01 -19.81
N GLN A 453 -5.36 -52.65 -19.26
CA GLN A 453 -4.53 -53.59 -18.50
C GLN A 453 -4.24 -53.03 -17.10
N SER A 454 -4.34 -53.90 -16.10
CA SER A 454 -4.32 -53.54 -14.67
C SER A 454 -2.89 -53.29 -14.17
N ALA A 455 -2.64 -52.08 -13.65
CA ALA A 455 -1.46 -51.79 -12.84
C ALA A 455 -1.62 -52.39 -11.41
N PRO A 456 -0.52 -52.84 -10.77
CA PRO A 456 -0.59 -53.54 -9.48
C PRO A 456 -0.86 -52.59 -8.31
N ALA A 457 -1.48 -53.12 -7.25
CA ALA A 457 -1.81 -52.37 -6.05
C ALA A 457 -0.62 -52.30 -5.06
N GLY A 458 -0.26 -51.09 -4.62
CA GLY A 458 0.59 -50.90 -3.43
C GLY A 458 1.66 -49.80 -3.51
N ALA A 459 1.27 -48.52 -3.45
CA ALA A 459 2.04 -47.36 -2.97
C ALA A 459 1.28 -46.05 -3.32
N GLY A 460 0.25 -45.72 -2.54
CA GLY A 460 -0.54 -44.50 -2.76
C GLY A 460 0.00 -43.32 -1.97
N LEU A 461 0.03 -42.11 -2.57
CA LEU A 461 0.40 -40.86 -1.89
C LEU A 461 -0.37 -40.70 -0.58
N HIS A 462 0.34 -40.37 0.50
CA HIS A 462 -0.15 -40.38 1.88
C HIS A 462 -0.47 -38.98 2.44
N SER A 463 0.00 -37.91 1.79
CA SER A 463 -0.28 -36.52 2.19
C SER A 463 -1.78 -36.24 2.33
N THR A 464 -2.20 -35.39 3.27
CA THR A 464 -3.64 -35.19 3.57
C THR A 464 -4.06 -33.73 3.46
N LEU A 465 -5.36 -33.48 3.22
CA LEU A 465 -5.94 -32.14 3.16
C LEU A 465 -7.13 -32.06 4.12
N ARG A 466 -7.15 -31.03 4.97
CA ARG A 466 -8.30 -30.65 5.80
C ARG A 466 -8.67 -29.18 5.61
N PHE A 467 -9.95 -28.86 5.70
CA PHE A 467 -10.42 -27.47 5.79
C PHE A 467 -10.76 -27.14 7.23
N ASP A 468 -10.24 -26.02 7.72
CA ASP A 468 -10.66 -25.46 9.00
C ASP A 468 -11.90 -24.59 8.77
N ASP A 469 -13.02 -24.92 9.42
CA ASP A 469 -14.28 -24.16 9.30
C ASP A 469 -14.39 -23.11 10.40
N ASP A 470 -14.08 -21.87 10.06
CA ASP A 470 -14.02 -20.71 10.96
C ASP A 470 -15.01 -19.59 10.60
N GLY A 471 -15.90 -19.85 9.63
CA GLY A 471 -16.98 -18.97 9.21
C GLY A 471 -16.75 -18.23 7.88
N SER A 472 -17.74 -17.43 7.49
CA SER A 472 -17.70 -16.57 6.29
C SER A 472 -17.47 -15.11 6.71
N LEU A 473 -16.55 -14.43 6.01
CA LEU A 473 -16.19 -13.03 6.24
C LEU A 473 -16.41 -12.14 5.01
N LEU A 474 -16.47 -12.68 3.79
CA LEU A 474 -16.51 -11.84 2.59
C LEU A 474 -17.95 -11.44 2.19
N PRO A 475 -18.16 -10.17 1.81
CA PRO A 475 -19.46 -9.63 1.42
C PRO A 475 -19.70 -9.82 -0.08
N THR A 476 -19.78 -11.08 -0.53
CA THR A 476 -19.74 -11.42 -1.97
C THR A 476 -20.95 -12.25 -2.38
N TYR A 477 -21.47 -12.02 -3.58
CA TYR A 477 -22.61 -12.76 -4.13
C TYR A 477 -22.22 -14.19 -4.52
N LEU A 478 -20.99 -14.38 -4.99
CA LEU A 478 -20.36 -15.69 -5.10
C LEU A 478 -19.91 -16.18 -3.71
N PRO A 479 -19.97 -17.49 -3.42
CA PRO A 479 -19.46 -18.08 -2.17
C PRO A 479 -17.93 -18.24 -2.24
N VAL A 480 -17.22 -17.10 -2.32
CA VAL A 480 -15.79 -17.00 -2.61
C VAL A 480 -14.93 -17.83 -1.66
N GLU A 481 -15.26 -17.89 -0.37
CA GLU A 481 -14.48 -18.67 0.60
C GLU A 481 -14.44 -20.16 0.24
N HIS A 482 -15.49 -20.69 -0.39
CA HIS A 482 -15.56 -22.10 -0.78
C HIS A 482 -14.68 -22.37 -1.99
N GLY A 483 -14.81 -21.56 -3.04
CA GLY A 483 -14.01 -21.73 -4.27
C GLY A 483 -12.52 -21.40 -4.04
N ALA A 484 -12.22 -20.35 -3.28
CA ALA A 484 -10.85 -19.99 -2.92
C ALA A 484 -10.20 -21.05 -2.02
N ALA A 485 -10.91 -21.56 -0.99
CA ALA A 485 -10.40 -22.64 -0.16
C ALA A 485 -10.20 -23.92 -0.99
N ALA A 486 -11.14 -24.28 -1.87
CA ALA A 486 -10.99 -25.44 -2.75
C ALA A 486 -9.76 -25.33 -3.67
N ALA A 487 -9.54 -24.16 -4.30
CA ALA A 487 -8.39 -23.93 -5.17
C ALA A 487 -7.06 -23.95 -4.39
N LEU A 488 -6.98 -23.28 -3.23
CA LEU A 488 -5.78 -23.26 -2.38
C LEU A 488 -5.51 -24.61 -1.72
N GLY A 489 -6.55 -25.36 -1.35
CA GLY A 489 -6.43 -26.73 -0.83
C GLY A 489 -5.92 -27.71 -1.88
N ALA A 490 -6.43 -27.61 -3.12
CA ALA A 490 -5.93 -28.40 -4.25
C ALA A 490 -4.47 -28.06 -4.58
N LEU A 491 -4.10 -26.77 -4.61
CA LEU A 491 -2.70 -26.33 -4.74
C LEU A 491 -1.81 -26.89 -3.63
N GLY A 492 -2.18 -26.66 -2.36
CA GLY A 492 -1.40 -27.09 -1.21
C GLY A 492 -1.19 -28.60 -1.18
N LEU A 493 -2.22 -29.38 -1.51
CA LEU A 493 -2.10 -30.83 -1.60
C LEU A 493 -1.26 -31.25 -2.81
N ALA A 494 -1.40 -30.63 -3.98
CA ALA A 494 -0.54 -30.95 -5.13
C ALA A 494 0.94 -30.68 -4.85
N CYS A 495 1.24 -29.63 -4.09
CA CYS A 495 2.57 -29.34 -3.58
C CYS A 495 3.04 -30.41 -2.56
N ALA A 496 2.16 -30.90 -1.68
CA ALA A 496 2.47 -31.98 -0.75
C ALA A 496 2.76 -33.30 -1.48
N ASP A 497 1.88 -33.70 -2.40
CA ASP A 497 2.01 -34.87 -3.26
C ASP A 497 3.31 -34.82 -4.08
N LEU A 498 3.63 -33.67 -4.70
CA LEU A 498 4.88 -33.48 -5.45
C LEU A 498 6.13 -33.53 -4.54
N PHE A 499 6.06 -33.02 -3.32
CA PHE A 499 7.14 -33.16 -2.35
C PHE A 499 7.33 -34.62 -1.96
N GLU A 500 6.25 -35.33 -1.64
CA GLU A 500 6.27 -36.75 -1.29
C GLU A 500 6.84 -37.62 -2.43
N MET A 501 6.48 -37.36 -3.69
CA MET A 501 7.09 -37.99 -4.87
C MET A 501 8.59 -37.75 -5.01
N ARG A 502 9.12 -36.66 -4.43
CA ARG A 502 10.52 -36.27 -4.53
C ARG A 502 11.37 -36.71 -3.34
N THR A 503 10.79 -36.85 -2.15
CA THR A 503 11.51 -37.12 -0.89
C THR A 503 11.08 -38.40 -0.18
N GLY A 504 9.91 -38.94 -0.49
CA GLY A 504 9.23 -39.98 0.29
C GLY A 504 8.54 -39.44 1.56
N GLU A 505 8.55 -38.13 1.79
CA GLU A 505 7.99 -37.50 3.00
C GLU A 505 6.60 -36.94 2.74
N ALA A 506 5.59 -37.61 3.30
CA ALA A 506 4.20 -37.17 3.28
C ALA A 506 3.95 -36.05 4.31
N GLN A 507 3.00 -35.15 4.02
CA GLN A 507 2.67 -34.07 4.94
C GLN A 507 1.17 -33.71 4.98
N GLN A 508 0.76 -33.11 6.11
CA GLN A 508 -0.60 -32.64 6.31
C GLN A 508 -0.75 -31.21 5.80
N VAL A 509 -1.80 -30.96 5.03
CA VAL A 509 -2.20 -29.66 4.50
C VAL A 509 -3.48 -29.21 5.18
N ALA A 510 -3.52 -27.98 5.67
CA ALA A 510 -4.71 -27.35 6.23
C ALA A 510 -4.95 -25.98 5.59
N VAL A 511 -6.20 -25.67 5.26
CA VAL A 511 -6.61 -24.36 4.72
C VAL A 511 -7.78 -23.82 5.53
N SER A 512 -7.66 -22.60 6.05
CA SER A 512 -8.78 -21.87 6.65
C SER A 512 -9.69 -21.30 5.55
N ARG A 513 -11.00 -21.49 5.68
CA ARG A 513 -11.99 -20.93 4.75
C ARG A 513 -12.01 -19.41 4.83
N THR A 514 -11.93 -18.85 6.03
CA THR A 514 -11.78 -17.41 6.26
C THR A 514 -10.53 -16.85 5.59
N ASP A 515 -9.35 -17.40 5.88
CA ASP A 515 -8.08 -16.89 5.32
C ASP A 515 -8.04 -17.04 3.80
N ALA A 516 -8.59 -18.12 3.25
CA ALA A 516 -8.72 -18.33 1.80
C ALA A 516 -9.63 -17.28 1.15
N GLY A 517 -10.74 -16.92 1.79
CA GLY A 517 -11.56 -15.77 1.40
C GLY A 517 -10.73 -14.49 1.41
N LEU A 518 -10.12 -14.13 2.54
CA LEU A 518 -9.31 -12.92 2.72
C LEU A 518 -8.20 -12.78 1.68
N ALA A 519 -7.56 -13.88 1.26
CA ALA A 519 -6.52 -13.87 0.23
C ALA A 519 -7.02 -13.36 -1.13
N THR A 520 -8.31 -13.50 -1.46
CA THR A 520 -8.91 -12.91 -2.67
C THR A 520 -9.10 -11.38 -2.62
N ALA A 521 -8.72 -10.78 -1.50
CA ALA A 521 -8.76 -9.36 -1.21
C ALA A 521 -7.37 -8.83 -0.77
N GLY A 522 -6.27 -9.54 -1.09
CA GLY A 522 -4.93 -9.27 -0.57
C GLY A 522 -4.48 -7.81 -0.68
N TYR A 523 -4.78 -7.13 -1.80
CA TYR A 523 -4.48 -5.71 -2.01
C TYR A 523 -5.20 -4.74 -1.07
N LEU A 524 -6.27 -5.12 -0.37
CA LEU A 524 -6.85 -4.28 0.69
C LEU A 524 -5.97 -4.27 1.94
N PHE A 525 -5.20 -5.34 2.16
CA PHE A 525 -4.42 -5.56 3.37
C PHE A 525 -2.93 -5.27 3.22
N ILE A 526 -2.48 -4.87 2.02
CA ILE A 526 -1.10 -4.40 1.84
C ILE A 526 -0.88 -3.11 2.63
N LYS A 527 0.21 -3.04 3.39
CA LYS A 527 0.67 -1.80 4.03
C LYS A 527 2.11 -1.56 3.63
N ILE A 528 2.36 -0.39 3.06
CA ILE A 528 3.66 0.08 2.61
C ILE A 528 4.09 1.21 3.55
N ASP A 529 5.29 1.08 4.11
CA ASP A 529 5.84 2.01 5.09
C ASP A 529 6.09 3.42 4.49
N ALA A 530 5.83 4.46 5.28
CA ALA A 530 6.11 5.85 4.94
C ALA A 530 7.60 6.10 4.68
N ALA A 531 8.48 5.40 5.41
CA ALA A 531 9.93 5.43 5.20
C ALA A 531 10.39 4.67 3.93
N GLY A 532 9.47 4.05 3.19
CA GLY A 532 9.75 3.42 1.89
C GLY A 532 9.81 4.41 0.73
N PRO A 533 10.37 4.02 -0.43
CA PRO A 533 10.45 4.86 -1.64
C PRO A 533 9.08 5.21 -2.27
N TYR A 534 7.98 4.82 -1.60
CA TYR A 534 6.60 4.96 -2.06
C TYR A 534 5.78 5.95 -1.21
N GLY A 535 6.37 6.61 -0.21
CA GLY A 535 5.73 7.69 0.56
C GLY A 535 4.65 7.24 1.55
N GLY A 536 4.53 5.93 1.79
CA GLY A 536 3.51 5.34 2.65
C GLY A 536 2.21 5.09 1.90
N CYS A 537 1.72 3.85 1.95
CA CYS A 537 0.45 3.50 1.31
C CYS A 537 -0.25 2.38 2.08
N ASP A 538 -1.49 2.64 2.48
CA ASP A 538 -2.41 1.64 3.04
C ASP A 538 -3.33 1.18 1.90
N GLY A 539 -3.29 -0.11 1.57
CA GLY A 539 -3.94 -0.69 0.41
C GLY A 539 -5.45 -0.46 0.39
N PHE A 540 -6.08 -0.56 1.56
CA PHE A 540 -7.49 -0.23 1.75
C PHE A 540 -7.76 1.25 1.46
N SER A 541 -7.06 2.16 2.15
CA SER A 541 -7.25 3.61 2.00
C SER A 541 -7.03 4.10 0.57
N ALA A 542 -6.00 3.58 -0.11
CA ALA A 542 -5.68 3.93 -1.48
C ALA A 542 -6.60 3.27 -2.52
N THR A 543 -7.13 2.06 -2.24
CA THR A 543 -8.23 1.48 -3.05
C THR A 543 -9.46 2.38 -2.97
N ILE A 544 -9.83 2.84 -1.75
CA ILE A 544 -10.96 3.76 -1.56
C ILE A 544 -10.70 5.13 -2.20
N GLU A 545 -9.47 5.65 -2.22
CA GLU A 545 -9.14 6.88 -2.94
C GLU A 545 -9.19 6.70 -4.48
N GLN A 546 -8.77 5.54 -4.98
CA GLN A 546 -8.76 5.22 -6.41
C GLN A 546 -10.17 4.96 -6.95
N GLU A 547 -10.96 4.12 -6.27
CA GLU A 547 -12.35 3.81 -6.66
C GLU A 547 -13.30 4.98 -6.35
N GLY A 548 -13.04 5.76 -5.30
CA GLY A 548 -13.77 7.00 -4.98
C GLY A 548 -13.56 8.12 -6.02
N LYS A 549 -12.53 8.04 -6.86
CA LYS A 549 -12.40 8.86 -8.08
C LYS A 549 -13.03 8.12 -9.25
N VAL A 550 -14.36 8.06 -9.26
CA VAL A 550 -15.17 7.41 -10.30
C VAL A 550 -14.60 7.71 -11.68
N ASN A 551 -14.01 6.70 -12.33
CA ASN A 551 -13.62 6.81 -13.73
C ASN A 551 -14.89 6.61 -14.55
N PRO A 552 -15.49 7.64 -15.16
CA PRO A 552 -16.80 7.51 -15.78
C PRO A 552 -16.80 6.47 -16.91
N VAL A 553 -15.64 6.24 -17.55
CA VAL A 553 -15.50 5.23 -18.62
C VAL A 553 -15.63 3.78 -18.10
N ARG A 554 -15.49 3.54 -16.78
CA ARG A 554 -15.57 2.21 -16.15
C ARG A 554 -16.98 1.94 -15.61
N LYS A 555 -17.95 1.73 -16.50
CA LYS A 555 -19.35 1.45 -16.14
C LYS A 555 -20.04 0.60 -17.21
N ALA A 556 -21.17 -0.01 -16.83
CA ALA A 556 -22.22 -0.43 -17.75
C ALA A 556 -22.98 0.78 -18.32
N TYR A 557 -23.32 0.70 -19.60
CA TYR A 557 -24.05 1.72 -20.34
C TYR A 557 -25.23 1.12 -21.09
N ALA A 558 -26.42 1.68 -20.88
CA ALA A 558 -27.63 1.28 -21.59
C ALA A 558 -27.53 1.56 -23.09
N CYS A 559 -28.03 0.62 -23.87
CA CYS A 559 -28.08 0.59 -25.33
C CYS A 559 -29.54 0.75 -25.81
N ARG A 560 -29.74 0.98 -27.12
CA ARG A 560 -31.06 1.22 -27.73
C ARG A 560 -32.06 0.10 -27.50
N ASP A 561 -31.57 -1.14 -27.51
CA ASP A 561 -32.34 -2.38 -27.35
C ASP A 561 -32.69 -2.70 -25.88
N GLY A 562 -32.39 -1.79 -24.95
CA GLY A 562 -32.60 -1.98 -23.51
C GLY A 562 -31.56 -2.89 -22.84
N SER A 563 -30.56 -3.38 -23.57
CA SER A 563 -29.42 -4.07 -23.00
C SER A 563 -28.35 -3.10 -22.48
N SER A 564 -27.40 -3.59 -21.69
CA SER A 564 -26.28 -2.80 -21.17
C SER A 564 -24.94 -3.37 -21.63
N VAL A 565 -23.96 -2.50 -21.91
CA VAL A 565 -22.58 -2.91 -22.22
C VAL A 565 -21.63 -2.32 -21.19
N PHE A 566 -20.91 -3.17 -20.48
CA PHE A 566 -19.82 -2.80 -19.59
C PHE A 566 -18.55 -2.46 -20.37
N MET A 567 -18.01 -1.28 -20.08
CA MET A 567 -16.75 -0.79 -20.63
C MET A 567 -15.71 -0.73 -19.50
N HIS A 568 -14.54 -1.35 -19.64
CA HIS A 568 -13.60 -1.42 -18.52
C HIS A 568 -12.86 -0.09 -18.25
N GLY A 569 -12.37 0.60 -19.29
CA GLY A 569 -11.81 1.97 -19.19
C GLY A 569 -10.66 2.24 -18.21
N GLY A 570 -10.20 1.27 -17.40
CA GLY A 570 -9.33 1.51 -16.23
C GLY A 570 -7.88 1.90 -16.54
N PHE A 571 -7.38 1.60 -17.74
CA PHE A 571 -6.01 1.93 -18.16
C PHE A 571 -6.02 3.05 -19.21
N PRO A 572 -5.06 4.01 -19.18
CA PRO A 572 -5.09 5.18 -20.06
C PRO A 572 -5.32 4.89 -21.55
N LYS A 573 -4.65 3.88 -22.12
CA LYS A 573 -4.83 3.48 -23.53
C LYS A 573 -6.21 2.88 -23.82
N LEU A 574 -6.80 2.14 -22.87
CA LEU A 574 -8.15 1.58 -23.02
C LEU A 574 -9.21 2.67 -22.83
N LYS A 575 -9.00 3.58 -21.86
CA LYS A 575 -9.82 4.76 -21.65
C LYS A 575 -9.90 5.59 -22.92
N GLN A 576 -8.74 5.99 -23.47
CA GLN A 576 -8.67 6.81 -24.67
C GLN A 576 -9.30 6.09 -25.86
N GLY A 577 -8.99 4.82 -26.09
CA GLY A 577 -9.58 4.05 -27.19
C GLY A 577 -11.11 3.92 -27.14
N ILE A 578 -11.73 3.95 -25.96
CA ILE A 578 -13.20 4.00 -25.81
C ILE A 578 -13.74 5.39 -26.18
N LEU A 579 -13.08 6.46 -25.77
CA LEU A 579 -13.47 7.83 -26.13
C LEU A 579 -13.30 8.07 -27.65
N ASP A 580 -12.18 7.61 -28.22
CA ASP A 580 -11.87 7.71 -29.65
C ASP A 580 -12.86 6.92 -30.51
N PHE A 581 -13.30 5.74 -30.04
CA PHE A 581 -14.34 4.94 -30.71
C PHE A 581 -15.65 5.72 -30.90
N PHE A 582 -16.01 6.53 -29.90
CA PHE A 582 -17.16 7.44 -29.95
C PHE A 582 -16.85 8.82 -30.56
N GLY A 583 -15.71 8.98 -31.27
CA GLY A 583 -15.35 10.24 -31.94
C GLY A 583 -14.71 11.29 -31.04
N GLY A 584 -14.09 10.88 -29.93
CA GLY A 584 -13.37 11.78 -29.02
C GLY A 584 -14.27 12.48 -27.99
N VAL A 585 -15.37 11.84 -27.58
CA VAL A 585 -16.30 12.40 -26.59
C VAL A 585 -15.62 12.80 -25.27
N LYS A 586 -16.24 13.76 -24.57
CA LYS A 586 -15.81 14.13 -23.22
C LYS A 586 -15.85 12.90 -22.30
N PRO A 587 -14.86 12.71 -21.41
CA PRO A 587 -14.83 11.60 -20.46
C PRO A 587 -15.82 11.84 -19.31
N THR A 588 -17.12 11.78 -19.60
CA THR A 588 -18.22 11.89 -18.63
C THR A 588 -19.28 10.83 -18.93
N ALA A 589 -19.97 10.33 -17.89
CA ALA A 589 -20.96 9.27 -18.07
C ALA A 589 -22.13 9.70 -18.96
N ALA A 590 -22.56 10.97 -18.87
CA ALA A 590 -23.59 11.51 -19.74
C ALA A 590 -23.20 11.51 -21.23
N ALA A 591 -21.96 11.89 -21.55
CA ALA A 591 -21.49 11.92 -22.95
C ALA A 591 -21.32 10.52 -23.53
N ILE A 592 -20.80 9.56 -22.75
CA ILE A 592 -20.61 8.18 -23.19
C ILE A 592 -21.96 7.47 -23.33
N GLY A 593 -22.88 7.66 -22.39
CA GLY A 593 -24.24 7.11 -22.46
C GLY A 593 -25.05 7.65 -23.64
N ALA A 594 -24.90 8.94 -23.98
CA ALA A 594 -25.54 9.54 -25.14
C ALA A 594 -25.07 8.92 -26.48
N GLU A 595 -23.88 8.34 -26.54
CA GLU A 595 -23.39 7.60 -27.72
C GLU A 595 -23.74 6.11 -27.65
N ALA A 596 -23.64 5.47 -26.47
CA ALA A 596 -23.97 4.06 -26.30
C ALA A 596 -25.45 3.74 -26.65
N VAL A 597 -26.38 4.62 -26.28
CA VAL A 597 -27.82 4.48 -26.59
C VAL A 597 -28.15 4.59 -28.09
N LYS A 598 -27.18 4.90 -28.95
CA LYS A 598 -27.34 4.88 -30.42
C LYS A 598 -27.10 3.50 -31.05
N TRP A 599 -26.67 2.52 -30.27
CA TRP A 599 -26.33 1.16 -30.71
C TRP A 599 -27.23 0.12 -30.03
N ASP A 600 -27.40 -1.03 -30.67
CA ASP A 600 -27.87 -2.24 -29.99
C ASP A 600 -26.67 -2.91 -29.31
N GLY A 601 -26.83 -3.44 -28.10
CA GLY A 601 -25.71 -3.85 -27.25
C GLY A 601 -24.78 -4.91 -27.87
N PRO A 602 -25.31 -5.98 -28.51
CA PRO A 602 -24.47 -6.98 -29.19
C PRO A 602 -23.64 -6.39 -30.33
N ALA A 603 -24.19 -5.41 -31.07
CA ALA A 603 -23.48 -4.73 -32.15
C ALA A 603 -22.37 -3.82 -31.60
N LEU A 604 -22.62 -3.11 -30.49
CA LEU A 604 -21.64 -2.29 -29.80
C LEU A 604 -20.49 -3.13 -29.22
N GLU A 605 -20.80 -4.23 -28.54
CA GLU A 605 -19.82 -5.19 -28.02
C GLU A 605 -18.91 -5.69 -29.13
N ALA A 606 -19.49 -6.18 -30.24
CA ALA A 606 -18.73 -6.70 -31.38
C ALA A 606 -17.84 -5.63 -32.03
N ALA A 607 -18.37 -4.43 -32.29
CA ALA A 607 -17.63 -3.34 -32.94
C ALA A 607 -16.44 -2.84 -32.09
N MET A 608 -16.64 -2.67 -30.79
CA MET A 608 -15.60 -2.24 -29.86
C MET A 608 -14.56 -3.34 -29.59
N GLN A 609 -14.98 -4.61 -29.49
CA GLN A 609 -14.06 -5.75 -29.39
C GLN A 609 -13.23 -5.92 -30.67
N ALA A 610 -13.77 -5.62 -31.86
CA ALA A 610 -13.02 -5.63 -33.11
C ALA A 610 -11.90 -4.57 -33.16
N LYS A 611 -12.08 -3.43 -32.46
CA LYS A 611 -11.01 -2.44 -32.21
C LYS A 611 -10.06 -2.84 -31.07
N GLY A 612 -10.23 -4.02 -30.48
CA GLY A 612 -9.40 -4.53 -29.40
C GLY A 612 -9.60 -3.78 -28.07
N LEU A 613 -10.80 -3.26 -27.81
CA LEU A 613 -11.18 -2.68 -26.52
C LEU A 613 -11.67 -3.78 -25.56
N ALA A 614 -11.64 -3.49 -24.26
CA ALA A 614 -12.10 -4.42 -23.21
C ALA A 614 -13.53 -4.06 -22.81
N VAL A 615 -14.50 -4.67 -23.49
CA VAL A 615 -15.94 -4.43 -23.31
C VAL A 615 -16.73 -5.74 -23.34
N THR A 616 -17.88 -5.77 -22.66
CA THR A 616 -18.75 -6.95 -22.62
C THR A 616 -20.21 -6.53 -22.43
N LEU A 617 -21.12 -7.16 -23.17
CA LEU A 617 -22.55 -7.09 -22.93
C LEU A 617 -22.88 -7.71 -21.57
N CYS A 618 -23.66 -7.00 -20.75
CA CYS A 618 -24.20 -7.47 -19.49
C CYS A 618 -25.22 -8.58 -19.75
N ARG A 619 -24.80 -9.84 -19.63
CA ARG A 619 -25.67 -11.00 -19.83
C ARG A 619 -26.30 -11.43 -18.51
N SER A 620 -27.49 -12.00 -18.55
CA SER A 620 -28.02 -12.85 -17.49
C SER A 620 -27.51 -14.30 -17.63
N PRO A 621 -27.56 -15.16 -16.59
CA PRO A 621 -27.13 -16.56 -16.70
C PRO A 621 -27.82 -17.36 -17.83
N PRO A 622 -29.13 -17.19 -18.11
CA PRO A 622 -29.76 -17.81 -19.28
C PRO A 622 -29.20 -17.29 -20.62
N GLN A 623 -29.00 -15.97 -20.76
CA GLN A 623 -28.41 -15.37 -21.97
C GLN A 623 -26.96 -15.81 -22.17
N PHE A 624 -26.19 -16.00 -21.11
CA PHE A 624 -24.83 -16.55 -21.19
C PHE A 624 -24.85 -17.99 -21.71
N ARG A 625 -25.66 -18.87 -21.11
CA ARG A 625 -25.78 -20.27 -21.55
C ARG A 625 -26.19 -20.38 -23.03
N ALA A 626 -27.19 -19.62 -23.46
CA ALA A 626 -27.65 -19.61 -24.85
C ALA A 626 -26.68 -18.96 -25.85
N HIS A 627 -25.62 -18.29 -25.39
CA HIS A 627 -24.65 -17.62 -26.24
C HIS A 627 -23.47 -18.55 -26.57
N ALA A 628 -22.97 -18.51 -27.82
CA ALA A 628 -21.89 -19.39 -28.28
C ALA A 628 -20.60 -19.31 -27.42
N GLN A 629 -20.34 -18.19 -26.74
CA GLN A 629 -19.25 -18.13 -25.76
C GLN A 629 -19.54 -18.91 -24.47
N GLY A 630 -20.78 -18.91 -23.98
CA GLY A 630 -21.15 -19.65 -22.78
C GLY A 630 -21.10 -21.15 -23.02
N GLU A 631 -21.63 -21.62 -24.15
CA GLU A 631 -21.44 -23.00 -24.62
C GLU A 631 -19.96 -23.41 -24.63
N ALA A 632 -19.08 -22.59 -25.24
CA ALA A 632 -17.65 -22.86 -25.28
C ALA A 632 -16.98 -22.89 -23.89
N VAL A 633 -17.38 -22.01 -22.96
CA VAL A 633 -16.85 -21.97 -21.58
C VAL A 633 -17.37 -23.14 -20.74
N LEU A 634 -18.64 -23.55 -20.94
CA LEU A 634 -19.28 -24.65 -20.21
C LEU A 634 -18.81 -26.03 -20.69
N ALA A 635 -18.47 -26.16 -21.96
CA ALA A 635 -17.87 -27.38 -22.53
C ALA A 635 -16.38 -27.54 -22.16
N ALA A 636 -15.68 -26.45 -21.83
CA ALA A 636 -14.27 -26.49 -21.46
C ALA A 636 -14.07 -26.94 -19.99
N PRO A 637 -13.02 -27.73 -19.68
CA PRO A 637 -12.67 -28.03 -18.29
C PRO A 637 -12.18 -26.76 -17.58
N LEU A 638 -12.51 -26.63 -16.28
CA LEU A 638 -12.06 -25.51 -15.43
C LEU A 638 -10.53 -25.32 -15.45
N ILE A 639 -9.80 -26.43 -15.46
CA ILE A 639 -8.37 -26.49 -15.66
C ILE A 639 -8.12 -27.49 -16.79
N ASP A 640 -7.51 -27.03 -17.87
CA ASP A 640 -7.05 -27.89 -18.98
C ASP A 640 -5.56 -28.18 -18.79
N VAL A 641 -5.15 -29.46 -18.76
CA VAL A 641 -3.75 -29.88 -18.64
C VAL A 641 -3.40 -30.77 -19.84
N ARG A 642 -2.81 -30.18 -20.87
CA ARG A 642 -2.45 -30.84 -22.12
C ARG A 642 -0.99 -31.28 -22.10
N VAL A 643 -0.75 -32.55 -21.81
CA VAL A 643 0.57 -33.18 -22.02
C VAL A 643 0.74 -33.45 -23.51
N ARG A 644 1.75 -32.84 -24.13
CA ARG A 644 2.07 -33.08 -25.55
C ARG A 644 3.08 -34.21 -25.65
N ARG A 645 2.88 -35.15 -26.57
CA ARG A 645 3.87 -36.20 -26.89
C ARG A 645 4.69 -35.80 -28.13
N PRO A 646 5.97 -36.19 -28.22
CA PRO A 646 6.78 -35.95 -29.41
C PRO A 646 6.36 -36.88 -30.57
N PRO A 647 6.61 -36.49 -31.83
CA PRO A 647 6.19 -37.26 -33.00
C PRO A 647 7.08 -38.49 -33.30
N SER A 648 8.25 -38.63 -32.66
CA SER A 648 9.16 -39.77 -32.90
C SER A 648 9.90 -40.23 -31.64
N ALA A 649 10.18 -41.53 -31.57
CA ALA A 649 11.12 -42.11 -30.62
C ALA A 649 12.53 -41.52 -30.81
N GLY A 650 13.21 -41.18 -29.72
CA GLY A 650 14.52 -40.51 -29.73
C GLY A 650 14.52 -39.04 -29.31
N THR A 651 13.35 -38.45 -29.03
CA THR A 651 13.26 -37.13 -28.37
C THR A 651 13.74 -37.23 -26.91
N PRO A 652 14.43 -36.21 -26.33
CA PRO A 652 14.87 -36.25 -24.95
C PRO A 652 13.75 -36.56 -23.95
N VAL A 653 14.07 -37.40 -22.96
CA VAL A 653 13.18 -37.74 -21.84
C VAL A 653 12.82 -36.48 -21.04
N ALA A 654 11.64 -36.46 -20.43
CA ALA A 654 11.17 -35.36 -19.61
C ALA A 654 12.23 -34.95 -18.55
N ARG A 655 12.51 -33.64 -18.43
CA ARG A 655 13.45 -33.11 -17.42
C ARG A 655 12.88 -33.32 -16.02
N ALA A 656 13.43 -34.29 -15.30
CA ALA A 656 13.10 -34.55 -13.90
C ALA A 656 13.48 -33.35 -13.00
N LEU A 657 12.70 -33.14 -11.94
CA LEU A 657 13.08 -32.31 -10.80
C LEU A 657 14.02 -33.11 -9.88
N ALA A 658 14.81 -32.41 -9.05
CA ALA A 658 15.70 -33.05 -8.10
C ALA A 658 14.93 -33.90 -7.06
N THR A 659 15.50 -35.02 -6.64
CA THR A 659 14.93 -35.93 -5.64
C THR A 659 15.88 -36.15 -4.46
N GLY A 660 15.37 -36.70 -3.37
CA GLY A 660 16.13 -36.99 -2.15
C GLY A 660 16.25 -35.83 -1.16
N ARG A 661 17.09 -36.02 -0.14
CA ARG A 661 17.16 -35.17 1.07
C ARG A 661 17.62 -33.72 0.86
N SER A 662 18.08 -33.35 -0.34
CA SER A 662 18.43 -31.96 -0.69
C SER A 662 17.21 -31.09 -1.01
N VAL A 663 16.06 -31.70 -1.31
CA VAL A 663 14.80 -31.00 -1.57
C VAL A 663 14.22 -30.49 -0.25
N THR A 664 14.22 -29.18 -0.06
CA THR A 664 13.77 -28.54 1.19
C THR A 664 12.35 -27.94 1.11
N ARG A 665 11.79 -27.80 -0.09
CA ARG A 665 10.41 -27.37 -0.36
C ARG A 665 9.88 -28.01 -1.64
N PRO A 666 8.54 -28.07 -1.85
CA PRO A 666 7.94 -28.68 -3.05
C PRO A 666 8.51 -28.18 -4.38
N LEU A 667 8.85 -26.89 -4.46
CA LEU A 667 9.30 -26.22 -5.68
C LEU A 667 10.70 -25.58 -5.54
N SER A 668 11.56 -26.02 -4.60
CA SER A 668 12.83 -25.32 -4.27
C SER A 668 13.85 -25.15 -5.40
N ASP A 669 13.72 -25.90 -6.48
CA ASP A 669 14.58 -25.93 -7.67
C ASP A 669 13.85 -25.50 -8.95
N VAL A 670 12.59 -25.06 -8.85
CA VAL A 670 11.74 -24.69 -9.99
C VAL A 670 11.99 -23.23 -10.38
N LEU A 671 12.36 -23.00 -11.64
CA LEU A 671 12.51 -21.65 -12.21
C LEU A 671 11.27 -21.25 -13.04
N VAL A 672 10.64 -20.15 -12.68
CA VAL A 672 9.43 -19.62 -13.32
C VAL A 672 9.72 -18.29 -14.00
N LEU A 673 9.39 -18.16 -15.29
CA LEU A 673 9.36 -16.90 -16.03
C LEU A 673 7.93 -16.36 -16.07
N ASP A 674 7.76 -15.11 -15.69
CA ASP A 674 6.45 -14.49 -15.53
C ASP A 674 6.26 -13.30 -16.51
N PHE A 675 5.45 -13.54 -17.56
CA PHE A 675 4.93 -12.57 -18.53
C PHE A 675 3.47 -12.18 -18.24
N SER A 676 3.17 -11.88 -16.98
CA SER A 676 1.83 -11.46 -16.55
C SER A 676 1.71 -10.01 -16.08
N HIS A 677 0.48 -9.47 -15.98
CA HIS A 677 0.18 -8.15 -15.39
C HIS A 677 -1.11 -8.19 -14.54
N VAL A 678 -1.32 -7.17 -13.70
CA VAL A 678 -2.55 -6.97 -12.92
C VAL A 678 -2.66 -7.93 -11.73
N ILE A 679 -3.58 -8.92 -11.73
CA ILE A 679 -3.83 -9.77 -10.55
C ILE A 679 -3.76 -11.27 -10.88
N ALA A 680 -4.65 -11.82 -11.71
CA ALA A 680 -4.81 -13.27 -11.83
C ALA A 680 -3.53 -14.02 -12.19
N SER A 681 -2.89 -13.62 -13.29
CA SER A 681 -1.66 -14.25 -13.77
C SER A 681 -0.44 -13.94 -12.88
N PRO A 682 -0.28 -12.73 -12.29
CA PRO A 682 0.70 -12.51 -11.21
C PRO A 682 0.51 -13.43 -10.00
N VAL A 683 -0.73 -13.68 -9.57
CA VAL A 683 -1.04 -14.56 -8.43
C VAL A 683 -0.54 -15.99 -8.68
N VAL A 684 -0.60 -16.51 -9.92
CA VAL A 684 0.01 -17.81 -10.29
C VAL A 684 1.48 -17.86 -9.84
N GLY A 685 2.29 -16.88 -10.27
CA GLY A 685 3.70 -16.82 -9.91
C GLY A 685 3.92 -16.62 -8.40
N ARG A 686 3.08 -15.82 -7.75
CA ARG A 686 3.18 -15.60 -6.29
C ARG A 686 2.92 -16.87 -5.49
N SER A 687 1.86 -17.62 -5.81
CA SER A 687 1.55 -18.87 -5.13
C SER A 687 2.61 -19.96 -5.35
N LEU A 688 3.26 -20.01 -6.51
CA LEU A 688 4.41 -20.90 -6.74
C LEU A 688 5.64 -20.49 -5.90
N LEU A 689 5.91 -19.19 -5.76
CA LEU A 689 6.99 -18.67 -4.91
C LEU A 689 6.78 -19.05 -3.44
N GLU A 690 5.55 -19.01 -2.95
CA GLU A 690 5.19 -19.43 -1.59
C GLU A 690 5.54 -20.91 -1.31
N HIS A 691 5.58 -21.78 -2.33
CA HIS A 691 6.03 -23.17 -2.21
C HIS A 691 7.51 -23.39 -2.59
N GLY A 692 8.29 -22.30 -2.74
CA GLY A 692 9.74 -22.32 -2.88
C GLY A 692 10.29 -22.05 -4.28
N ALA A 693 9.45 -21.80 -5.28
CA ALA A 693 9.90 -21.54 -6.65
C ALA A 693 10.67 -20.22 -6.77
N THR A 694 11.69 -20.18 -7.62
CA THR A 694 12.35 -18.94 -8.03
C THR A 694 11.57 -18.32 -9.18
N VAL A 695 11.00 -17.13 -8.97
CA VAL A 695 10.10 -16.48 -9.95
C VAL A 695 10.71 -15.19 -10.46
N ILE A 696 10.94 -15.12 -11.77
CA ILE A 696 11.48 -13.95 -12.48
C ILE A 696 10.36 -13.27 -13.26
N LYS A 697 9.95 -12.10 -12.77
CA LYS A 697 9.08 -11.17 -13.47
C LYS A 697 9.80 -10.53 -14.64
N LEU A 698 9.26 -10.65 -15.85
CA LEU A 698 9.78 -9.98 -17.03
C LEU A 698 8.99 -8.69 -17.29
N VAL A 699 9.71 -7.56 -17.41
CA VAL A 699 9.16 -6.19 -17.42
C VAL A 699 9.87 -5.28 -18.43
N THR A 700 9.32 -4.08 -18.66
CA THR A 700 9.98 -3.00 -19.42
C THR A 700 9.80 -1.67 -18.66
N TYR A 701 10.87 -0.89 -18.46
CA TYR A 701 10.77 0.40 -17.77
C TYR A 701 10.03 1.47 -18.59
N ALA A 702 9.82 1.25 -19.89
CA ALA A 702 9.05 2.13 -20.78
C ALA A 702 7.54 2.20 -20.43
N ARG A 703 7.05 1.40 -19.47
CA ARG A 703 5.68 1.47 -18.95
C ARG A 703 5.70 1.80 -17.45
N PRO A 704 5.46 3.06 -17.04
CA PRO A 704 5.37 3.40 -15.63
C PRO A 704 4.16 2.68 -15.01
N ARG A 705 4.40 1.88 -13.98
CA ARG A 705 3.36 1.18 -13.20
C ARG A 705 3.36 1.67 -11.77
N ARG A 706 2.16 1.95 -11.28
CA ARG A 706 1.87 2.40 -9.92
C ARG A 706 0.48 1.90 -9.55
N HIS A 707 0.31 0.58 -9.49
CA HIS A 707 -0.93 -0.04 -9.04
C HIS A 707 -0.59 -0.98 -7.88
N LEU A 708 -1.33 -0.85 -6.78
CA LEU A 708 -1.12 -1.65 -5.56
C LEU A 708 -1.34 -3.15 -5.81
N PHE A 709 -2.21 -3.47 -6.77
CA PHE A 709 -2.41 -4.80 -7.33
C PHE A 709 -1.10 -5.43 -7.85
N ASP A 710 -0.31 -4.67 -8.62
CA ASP A 710 0.98 -5.14 -9.14
C ASP A 710 2.02 -5.29 -8.01
N GLU A 711 2.00 -4.45 -6.97
CA GLU A 711 2.96 -4.57 -5.85
C GLU A 711 2.64 -5.77 -4.94
N GLU A 712 1.36 -6.04 -4.66
CA GLU A 712 0.93 -7.16 -3.82
C GLU A 712 1.17 -8.51 -4.52
N ALA A 713 0.62 -8.68 -5.73
CA ALA A 713 0.67 -9.94 -6.46
C ALA A 713 2.06 -10.27 -7.07
N ASN A 714 3.05 -9.37 -6.92
CA ASN A 714 4.44 -9.60 -7.32
C ASN A 714 5.45 -9.50 -6.17
N ALA A 715 5.03 -9.26 -4.92
CA ALA A 715 5.94 -9.23 -3.79
C ALA A 715 6.70 -10.56 -3.63
N GLY A 716 8.01 -10.48 -3.40
CA GLY A 716 8.95 -11.61 -3.34
C GLY A 716 9.61 -12.01 -4.66
N LYS A 717 9.02 -11.67 -5.82
CA LYS A 717 9.58 -12.06 -7.12
C LYS A 717 10.90 -11.33 -7.40
N LEU A 718 11.78 -11.99 -8.15
CA LEU A 718 12.87 -11.32 -8.85
C LEU A 718 12.27 -10.57 -10.05
N THR A 719 12.92 -9.50 -10.52
CA THR A 719 12.51 -8.77 -11.72
C THR A 719 13.69 -8.60 -12.66
N TYR A 720 13.45 -8.78 -13.97
CA TYR A 720 14.44 -8.62 -15.03
C TYR A 720 13.84 -7.81 -16.19
N GLU A 721 14.56 -6.78 -16.65
CA GLU A 721 14.11 -5.96 -17.77
C GLU A 721 14.35 -6.65 -19.12
N LEU A 722 13.31 -6.71 -19.95
CA LEU A 722 13.33 -7.36 -21.24
C LEU A 722 12.38 -6.64 -22.22
N SER A 723 12.91 -6.16 -23.35
CA SER A 723 12.10 -5.70 -24.50
C SER A 723 12.20 -6.70 -25.64
N LEU A 724 11.03 -7.21 -26.08
CA LEU A 724 10.91 -8.12 -27.24
C LEU A 724 10.82 -7.37 -28.59
N ASP A 725 11.02 -6.05 -28.57
CA ASP A 725 11.10 -5.21 -29.77
C ASP A 725 12.53 -5.22 -30.38
N THR A 726 13.47 -5.94 -29.75
CA THR A 726 14.87 -6.06 -30.17
C THR A 726 15.28 -7.53 -30.33
N GLU A 727 16.07 -7.87 -31.35
CA GLU A 727 16.57 -9.23 -31.54
C GLU A 727 17.45 -9.71 -30.36
N ALA A 728 18.20 -8.80 -29.73
CA ALA A 728 18.95 -9.10 -28.51
C ALA A 728 18.02 -9.50 -27.34
N GLY A 729 16.87 -8.84 -27.20
CA GLY A 729 15.85 -9.21 -26.21
C GLY A 729 15.18 -10.55 -26.54
N LYS A 730 14.86 -10.81 -27.81
CA LYS A 730 14.34 -12.12 -28.24
C LYS A 730 15.33 -13.25 -27.98
N ALA A 731 16.61 -13.06 -28.30
CA ALA A 731 17.67 -14.02 -28.02
C ALA A 731 17.85 -14.28 -26.50
N ARG A 732 17.76 -13.23 -25.67
CA ARG A 732 17.75 -13.38 -24.20
C ARG A 732 16.55 -14.16 -23.71
N LEU A 733 15.35 -13.94 -24.26
CA LEU A 733 14.17 -14.73 -23.90
C LEU A 733 14.40 -16.21 -24.23
N TRP A 734 14.92 -16.53 -25.42
CA TRP A 734 15.25 -17.92 -25.78
C TRP A 734 16.29 -18.57 -24.86
N ALA A 735 17.24 -17.80 -24.30
CA ALA A 735 18.17 -18.33 -23.31
C ALA A 735 17.47 -18.63 -21.97
N LEU A 736 16.64 -17.69 -21.48
CA LEU A 736 15.85 -17.86 -20.25
C LEU A 736 14.88 -19.06 -20.36
N LEU A 737 14.18 -19.21 -21.49
CA LEU A 737 13.21 -20.28 -21.73
C LEU A 737 13.84 -21.68 -21.70
N ARG A 738 15.13 -21.82 -22.05
CA ARG A 738 15.84 -23.12 -21.99
C ARG A 738 16.28 -23.49 -20.57
N ALA A 739 16.39 -22.51 -19.68
CA ALA A 739 16.78 -22.72 -18.29
C ALA A 739 15.55 -22.99 -17.40
N ALA A 740 14.43 -22.31 -17.69
CA ALA A 740 13.21 -22.33 -16.90
C ALA A 740 12.45 -23.67 -16.92
N ASP A 741 11.58 -23.85 -15.94
CA ASP A 741 10.63 -24.97 -15.84
C ASP A 741 9.21 -24.56 -16.21
N VAL A 742 8.86 -23.30 -15.96
CA VAL A 742 7.52 -22.75 -16.14
C VAL A 742 7.59 -21.41 -16.87
N LEU A 743 6.70 -21.21 -17.84
CA LEU A 743 6.40 -19.90 -18.43
C LEU A 743 4.95 -19.55 -18.10
N ILE A 744 4.71 -18.39 -17.48
CA ILE A 744 3.37 -17.83 -17.25
C ILE A 744 3.11 -16.75 -18.29
N ASP A 745 2.18 -16.99 -19.20
CA ASP A 745 1.65 -16.03 -20.16
C ASP A 745 0.30 -15.50 -19.67
N GLY A 746 0.30 -14.23 -19.24
CA GLY A 746 -0.88 -13.49 -18.82
C GLY A 746 -1.27 -12.38 -19.80
N TYR A 747 -0.76 -12.41 -21.03
CA TYR A 747 -1.21 -11.50 -22.08
C TYR A 747 -2.42 -12.06 -22.83
N THR A 748 -3.10 -11.18 -23.55
CA THR A 748 -4.10 -11.59 -24.54
C THR A 748 -3.45 -12.52 -25.58
N ASP A 749 -4.20 -13.53 -26.02
CA ASP A 749 -3.68 -14.56 -26.92
C ASP A 749 -3.02 -13.99 -28.19
N GLY A 750 -1.99 -14.69 -28.68
CA GLY A 750 -1.18 -14.26 -29.81
C GLY A 750 -0.30 -13.01 -29.56
N VAL A 751 -0.20 -12.46 -28.35
CA VAL A 751 0.79 -11.40 -28.04
C VAL A 751 2.22 -11.93 -28.14
N LEU A 752 2.58 -12.97 -27.40
CA LEU A 752 3.94 -13.56 -27.48
C LEU A 752 4.24 -14.14 -28.88
N ALA A 753 3.24 -14.73 -29.54
CA ALA A 753 3.37 -15.24 -30.91
C ALA A 753 3.81 -14.14 -31.91
N ARG A 754 3.24 -12.93 -31.82
CA ARG A 754 3.64 -11.78 -32.66
C ARG A 754 5.08 -11.30 -32.44
N HIS A 755 5.71 -11.66 -31.32
CA HIS A 755 7.12 -11.39 -31.06
C HIS A 755 8.05 -12.56 -31.43
N GLY A 756 7.53 -13.64 -32.03
CA GLY A 756 8.29 -14.84 -32.42
C GLY A 756 8.30 -15.96 -31.37
N PHE A 757 7.37 -15.94 -30.42
CA PHE A 757 7.24 -16.93 -29.34
C PHE A 757 5.85 -17.57 -29.36
N ALA A 758 5.47 -18.18 -30.49
CA ALA A 758 4.25 -18.96 -30.54
C ALA A 758 4.42 -20.22 -29.67
N ILE A 759 3.32 -20.69 -29.06
CA ILE A 759 3.39 -21.76 -28.07
C ILE A 759 3.98 -23.07 -28.63
N ASP A 760 3.69 -23.39 -29.88
CA ASP A 760 4.18 -24.61 -30.54
C ASP A 760 5.69 -24.54 -30.83
N ASP A 761 6.21 -23.34 -31.10
CA ASP A 761 7.63 -23.07 -31.27
C ASP A 761 8.35 -23.14 -29.92
N VAL A 762 7.80 -22.48 -28.90
CA VAL A 762 8.35 -22.46 -27.53
C VAL A 762 8.43 -23.87 -26.96
N LEU A 763 7.35 -24.66 -27.06
CA LEU A 763 7.34 -26.06 -26.60
C LEU A 763 8.09 -27.01 -27.56
N GLY A 764 8.35 -26.60 -28.80
CA GLY A 764 9.27 -27.28 -29.72
C GLY A 764 10.73 -27.15 -29.31
N VAL A 765 11.17 -25.93 -28.98
CA VAL A 765 12.55 -25.62 -28.59
C VAL A 765 12.83 -25.98 -27.13
N CYS A 766 11.83 -25.85 -26.25
CA CYS A 766 11.93 -26.10 -24.82
C CYS A 766 10.89 -27.15 -24.36
N PRO A 767 11.04 -28.43 -24.75
CA PRO A 767 10.05 -29.50 -24.48
C PRO A 767 9.93 -29.88 -22.99
N HIS A 768 10.72 -29.29 -22.10
CA HIS A 768 10.61 -29.48 -20.65
C HIS A 768 9.69 -28.46 -19.97
N LEU A 769 9.23 -27.41 -20.67
CA LEU A 769 8.44 -26.34 -20.08
C LEU A 769 7.00 -26.76 -19.76
N VAL A 770 6.51 -26.24 -18.63
CA VAL A 770 5.09 -26.06 -18.36
C VAL A 770 4.69 -24.65 -18.82
N TYR A 771 3.95 -24.54 -19.93
CA TYR A 771 3.40 -23.27 -20.41
C TYR A 771 2.04 -23.04 -19.77
N CYS A 772 1.94 -22.06 -18.88
CA CYS A 772 0.70 -21.63 -18.24
C CYS A 772 0.10 -20.45 -19.00
N GLN A 773 -1.09 -20.64 -19.56
CA GLN A 773 -1.81 -19.59 -20.28
C GLN A 773 -3.07 -19.21 -19.49
N VAL A 774 -3.27 -17.91 -19.27
CA VAL A 774 -4.42 -17.38 -18.53
C VAL A 774 -5.22 -16.43 -19.43
N ALA A 775 -6.51 -16.68 -19.60
CA ALA A 775 -7.38 -15.88 -20.47
C ALA A 775 -8.58 -15.27 -19.73
N CYS A 776 -9.19 -14.23 -20.28
CA CYS A 776 -10.43 -13.68 -19.72
C CYS A 776 -11.63 -14.60 -20.02
N TYR A 777 -11.98 -14.78 -21.30
CA TYR A 777 -13.22 -15.46 -21.71
C TYR A 777 -13.07 -16.97 -21.96
N GLY A 778 -11.87 -17.53 -21.79
CA GLY A 778 -11.54 -18.88 -22.25
C GLY A 778 -10.70 -18.86 -23.52
N PHE A 779 -10.59 -20.01 -24.16
CA PHE A 779 -9.66 -20.28 -25.27
C PHE A 779 -10.36 -20.67 -26.57
N ASP A 780 -11.68 -20.85 -26.50
CA ASP A 780 -12.56 -21.36 -27.53
C ASP A 780 -13.81 -20.44 -27.58
N GLY A 781 -14.57 -20.46 -28.68
CA GLY A 781 -15.72 -19.58 -28.91
C GLY A 781 -15.37 -18.17 -29.45
N PRO A 782 -16.39 -17.32 -29.75
CA PRO A 782 -16.20 -16.04 -30.43
C PRO A 782 -15.36 -14.99 -29.65
N PHE A 783 -15.20 -15.16 -28.34
CA PHE A 783 -14.40 -14.27 -27.48
C PHE A 783 -13.00 -14.82 -27.14
N ALA A 784 -12.60 -15.96 -27.73
CA ALA A 784 -11.21 -16.40 -27.72
C ALA A 784 -10.28 -15.28 -28.21
N GLY A 785 -9.17 -15.05 -27.51
CA GLY A 785 -8.22 -13.98 -27.82
C GLY A 785 -8.72 -12.54 -27.68
N LYS A 786 -9.93 -12.29 -27.11
CA LYS A 786 -10.39 -10.93 -26.79
C LYS A 786 -9.82 -10.43 -25.46
N LYS A 787 -9.72 -9.11 -25.31
CA LYS A 787 -9.30 -8.47 -24.06
C LYS A 787 -10.45 -8.40 -23.05
N GLY A 788 -10.15 -8.63 -21.78
CA GLY A 788 -11.08 -8.43 -20.68
C GLY A 788 -10.38 -8.58 -19.32
N PHE A 789 -11.10 -8.19 -18.28
CA PHE A 789 -10.71 -8.25 -16.86
C PHE A 789 -11.79 -9.02 -16.07
N GLN A 790 -11.64 -9.18 -14.75
CA GLN A 790 -12.66 -9.85 -13.92
C GLN A 790 -14.08 -9.31 -14.16
N GLN A 791 -14.27 -7.99 -14.24
CA GLN A 791 -15.59 -7.41 -14.47
C GLN A 791 -16.19 -7.90 -15.79
N ASN A 792 -15.39 -7.88 -16.87
CA ASN A 792 -15.79 -8.41 -18.17
C ASN A 792 -16.18 -9.90 -18.10
N ALA A 793 -15.42 -10.71 -17.33
CA ALA A 793 -15.75 -12.12 -17.13
C ALA A 793 -17.07 -12.30 -16.35
N ASN A 794 -17.33 -11.47 -15.33
CA ASN A 794 -18.57 -11.50 -14.54
C ASN A 794 -19.80 -11.08 -15.37
N PHE A 795 -19.68 -10.02 -16.19
CA PHE A 795 -20.72 -9.60 -17.14
C PHE A 795 -20.94 -10.61 -18.26
N CYS A 796 -19.89 -11.30 -18.70
CA CYS A 796 -20.01 -12.38 -19.68
C CYS A 796 -20.75 -13.59 -19.10
N ALA A 797 -20.29 -14.11 -17.95
CA ALA A 797 -20.78 -15.34 -17.31
C ALA A 797 -22.19 -15.21 -16.69
N GLY A 798 -22.77 -14.01 -16.70
CA GLY A 798 -24.04 -13.73 -16.05
C GLY A 798 -24.02 -13.64 -14.53
N VAL A 799 -22.82 -13.70 -13.91
CA VAL A 799 -22.63 -13.40 -12.48
C VAL A 799 -23.08 -11.96 -12.18
N ALA A 800 -22.90 -11.06 -13.15
CA ALA A 800 -23.36 -9.68 -13.06
C ALA A 800 -24.87 -9.53 -12.85
N GLY A 801 -25.71 -10.42 -13.40
CA GLY A 801 -27.17 -10.36 -13.20
C GLY A 801 -27.65 -10.66 -11.77
N LEU A 802 -26.71 -10.88 -10.85
CA LEU A 802 -26.94 -11.06 -9.41
C LEU A 802 -26.51 -9.82 -8.59
N GLU A 803 -25.81 -8.86 -9.22
CA GLU A 803 -25.36 -7.60 -8.63
C GLU A 803 -26.07 -6.44 -9.37
N ASP A 804 -26.12 -5.24 -8.78
CA ASP A 804 -26.51 -4.05 -9.55
C ASP A 804 -25.41 -3.70 -10.56
N GLU A 805 -25.79 -3.30 -11.79
CA GLU A 805 -24.86 -2.81 -12.81
C GLU A 805 -24.04 -1.60 -12.34
N GLU A 806 -24.54 -0.81 -11.38
CA GLU A 806 -23.76 0.22 -10.68
C GLU A 806 -22.79 -0.34 -9.63
N LEU A 807 -23.11 -1.44 -8.94
CA LEU A 807 -22.26 -2.04 -7.91
C LEU A 807 -21.04 -2.79 -8.50
N LEU A 808 -21.21 -3.44 -9.65
CA LEU A 808 -20.14 -4.15 -10.37
C LEU A 808 -18.96 -3.27 -10.80
N GLY A 809 -19.21 -1.97 -11.01
CA GLY A 809 -18.16 -1.00 -11.29
C GLY A 809 -17.15 -0.86 -10.14
N TYR A 810 -17.56 -1.20 -8.91
CA TYR A 810 -16.83 -0.98 -7.65
C TYR A 810 -16.68 -2.25 -6.81
N GLN A 811 -16.49 -3.42 -7.42
CA GLN A 811 -16.20 -4.64 -6.67
C GLN A 811 -14.96 -4.45 -5.80
N LEU A 812 -15.17 -4.31 -4.48
CA LEU A 812 -14.11 -4.05 -3.49
C LEU A 812 -13.07 -5.17 -3.39
N VAL A 813 -13.35 -6.34 -3.98
CA VAL A 813 -12.52 -7.55 -3.91
C VAL A 813 -12.40 -8.21 -5.30
N SER A 814 -11.18 -8.62 -5.69
CA SER A 814 -10.87 -9.19 -7.02
C SER A 814 -10.95 -10.72 -7.02
N GLN A 815 -12.11 -11.22 -6.57
CA GLN A 815 -12.43 -12.62 -6.27
C GLN A 815 -11.98 -13.62 -7.35
N ILE A 816 -12.39 -13.37 -8.59
CA ILE A 816 -12.17 -14.25 -9.75
C ILE A 816 -10.72 -14.17 -10.21
N ASP A 817 -10.10 -12.99 -10.15
CA ASP A 817 -8.69 -12.85 -10.51
C ASP A 817 -7.81 -13.72 -9.59
N TYR A 818 -7.89 -13.54 -8.26
CA TYR A 818 -7.11 -14.34 -7.31
C TYR A 818 -7.42 -15.83 -7.41
N ALA A 819 -8.71 -16.22 -7.48
CA ALA A 819 -9.09 -17.62 -7.59
C ALA A 819 -8.58 -18.28 -8.88
N THR A 820 -8.61 -17.57 -10.01
CA THR A 820 -8.03 -18.05 -11.27
C THR A 820 -6.51 -18.16 -11.16
N GLY A 821 -5.85 -17.27 -10.41
CA GLY A 821 -4.43 -17.37 -10.08
C GLY A 821 -4.10 -18.62 -9.25
N PHE A 822 -4.91 -18.94 -8.24
CA PHE A 822 -4.74 -20.16 -7.43
C PHE A 822 -4.96 -21.43 -8.27
N LEU A 823 -6.00 -21.45 -9.11
CA LEU A 823 -6.26 -22.55 -10.06
C LEU A 823 -5.13 -22.70 -11.08
N GLY A 824 -4.56 -21.59 -11.58
CA GLY A 824 -3.41 -21.59 -12.48
C GLY A 824 -2.13 -22.10 -11.82
N ALA A 825 -1.87 -21.74 -10.56
CA ALA A 825 -0.75 -22.28 -9.79
C ALA A 825 -0.91 -23.79 -9.56
N TYR A 826 -2.12 -24.23 -9.17
CA TYR A 826 -2.43 -25.65 -9.05
C TYR A 826 -2.23 -26.40 -10.38
N ALA A 827 -2.70 -25.83 -11.50
CA ALA A 827 -2.49 -26.38 -12.83
C ALA A 827 -0.99 -26.51 -13.21
N VAL A 828 -0.16 -25.52 -12.86
CA VAL A 828 1.30 -25.60 -13.05
C VAL A 828 1.89 -26.74 -12.24
N VAL A 829 1.50 -26.91 -10.98
CA VAL A 829 1.99 -28.02 -10.13
C VAL A 829 1.54 -29.38 -10.69
N LEU A 830 0.31 -29.50 -11.20
CA LEU A 830 -0.12 -30.70 -11.94
C LEU A 830 0.75 -30.96 -13.17
N GLY A 831 1.12 -29.91 -13.93
CA GLY A 831 2.02 -30.03 -15.08
C GLY A 831 3.43 -30.50 -14.71
N LEU A 832 3.99 -29.96 -13.62
CA LEU A 832 5.29 -30.38 -13.07
C LEU A 832 5.23 -31.83 -12.56
N THR A 833 4.14 -32.22 -11.89
CA THR A 833 3.89 -33.62 -11.48
C THR A 833 3.79 -34.56 -12.68
N ARG A 834 3.07 -34.19 -13.75
CA ARG A 834 3.02 -34.97 -15.00
C ARG A 834 4.40 -35.12 -15.63
N ARG A 835 5.22 -34.07 -15.63
CA ARG A 835 6.61 -34.10 -16.09
C ARG A 835 7.48 -35.03 -15.24
N GLN A 836 7.32 -35.01 -13.91
CA GLN A 836 8.05 -35.89 -12.99
C GLN A 836 7.67 -37.36 -13.16
N LEU A 837 6.38 -37.66 -13.28
CA LEU A 837 5.88 -39.02 -13.51
C LEU A 837 6.33 -39.57 -14.87
N ALA A 838 6.26 -38.75 -15.93
CA ALA A 838 6.78 -39.13 -17.25
C ALA A 838 8.29 -39.42 -17.20
N ALA A 839 9.08 -38.60 -16.51
CA ALA A 839 10.51 -38.83 -16.34
C ALA A 839 10.80 -40.14 -15.59
N ALA A 840 10.04 -40.45 -14.53
CA ALA A 840 10.16 -41.70 -13.77
C ALA A 840 9.77 -42.94 -14.59
N ALA A 841 8.80 -42.81 -15.51
CA ALA A 841 8.40 -43.86 -16.43
C ALA A 841 9.28 -43.98 -17.70
N GLY A 842 10.23 -43.07 -17.91
CA GLY A 842 11.01 -42.97 -19.16
C GLY A 842 10.21 -42.43 -20.36
N GLU A 843 9.03 -41.87 -20.14
CA GLU A 843 8.19 -41.28 -21.20
C GLU A 843 8.75 -39.92 -21.67
N ALA A 844 8.85 -39.74 -22.97
CA ALA A 844 9.20 -38.46 -23.58
C ALA A 844 7.94 -37.57 -23.72
N ILE A 845 8.03 -36.31 -23.28
CA ILE A 845 6.99 -35.30 -23.46
C ILE A 845 7.55 -34.07 -24.18
N ARG A 846 6.70 -33.40 -24.95
CA ARG A 846 7.00 -32.16 -25.70
C ARG A 846 6.30 -30.96 -25.02
N GLY A 847 6.56 -30.82 -23.73
CA GLY A 847 5.98 -29.81 -22.86
C GLY A 847 4.58 -30.15 -22.32
N VAL A 848 4.16 -29.37 -21.33
CA VAL A 848 2.80 -29.39 -20.80
C VAL A 848 2.19 -28.01 -20.97
N HIS A 849 1.04 -27.91 -21.65
CA HIS A 849 0.29 -26.66 -21.78
C HIS A 849 -0.87 -26.69 -20.79
N VAL A 850 -0.89 -25.76 -19.84
CA VAL A 850 -1.94 -25.63 -18.84
C VAL A 850 -2.74 -24.35 -19.08
N ARG A 851 -4.07 -24.45 -19.04
CA ARG A 851 -4.98 -23.36 -19.42
C ARG A 851 -6.04 -23.14 -18.34
N VAL A 852 -6.23 -21.88 -17.92
CA VAL A 852 -7.28 -21.44 -16.98
C VAL A 852 -7.89 -20.11 -17.43
N SER A 853 -9.15 -19.83 -17.08
CA SER A 853 -9.79 -18.58 -17.50
C SER A 853 -10.69 -17.95 -16.44
N LEU A 854 -10.75 -16.61 -16.44
CA LEU A 854 -11.60 -15.84 -15.52
C LEU A 854 -13.08 -16.23 -15.67
N CYS A 855 -13.58 -16.36 -16.90
CA CYS A 855 -14.96 -16.73 -17.17
C CYS A 855 -15.27 -18.17 -16.75
N GLY A 856 -14.33 -19.11 -16.94
CA GLY A 856 -14.43 -20.47 -16.41
C GLY A 856 -14.50 -20.50 -14.88
N THR A 857 -13.62 -19.74 -14.20
CA THR A 857 -13.63 -19.61 -12.73
C THR A 857 -14.92 -18.96 -12.23
N ALA A 858 -15.42 -17.90 -12.89
CA ALA A 858 -16.66 -17.23 -12.53
C ALA A 858 -17.88 -18.16 -12.69
N THR A 859 -17.95 -18.89 -13.80
CA THR A 859 -18.98 -19.91 -14.05
C THR A 859 -18.92 -21.01 -13.00
N TRP A 860 -17.74 -21.56 -12.71
CA TRP A 860 -17.53 -22.58 -11.68
C TRP A 860 -17.95 -22.11 -10.29
N MET A 861 -17.53 -20.91 -9.88
CA MET A 861 -17.94 -20.34 -8.59
C MET A 861 -19.44 -20.08 -8.49
N SER A 862 -20.13 -19.80 -9.60
CA SER A 862 -21.58 -19.58 -9.61
C SER A 862 -22.40 -20.87 -9.33
N GLN A 863 -21.82 -22.05 -9.59
CA GLN A 863 -22.48 -23.35 -9.38
C GLN A 863 -22.76 -23.67 -7.90
N TYR A 864 -22.06 -23.01 -6.96
CA TYR A 864 -22.21 -23.22 -5.52
C TYR A 864 -23.42 -22.48 -4.90
N GLY A 865 -24.20 -21.78 -5.73
CA GLY A 865 -25.35 -20.99 -5.31
C GLY A 865 -24.94 -19.62 -4.76
N ALA A 866 -25.55 -18.58 -5.29
CA ALA A 866 -25.40 -17.23 -4.76
C ALA A 866 -26.36 -17.04 -3.58
N LYS A 867 -25.82 -16.91 -2.36
CA LYS A 867 -26.56 -16.36 -1.23
C LYS A 867 -26.12 -14.92 -1.04
N CYS A 868 -26.84 -13.98 -1.66
CA CYS A 868 -26.70 -12.58 -1.29
C CYS A 868 -26.99 -12.45 0.22
N PRO A 869 -26.03 -12.04 1.06
CA PRO A 869 -26.37 -11.67 2.42
C PRO A 869 -27.26 -10.43 2.36
N GLY A 870 -28.43 -10.46 3.00
CA GLY A 870 -29.28 -9.27 3.10
C GLY A 870 -28.51 -8.08 3.70
N PRO A 871 -28.93 -6.82 3.49
CA PRO A 871 -28.08 -5.64 3.74
C PRO A 871 -27.42 -5.61 5.12
N ALA A 872 -28.13 -6.03 6.18
CA ALA A 872 -27.57 -6.13 7.53
C ALA A 872 -26.44 -7.17 7.65
N GLU A 873 -26.53 -8.31 6.98
CA GLU A 873 -25.50 -9.35 6.95
C GLU A 873 -24.31 -8.96 6.06
N TYR A 874 -24.57 -8.31 4.92
CA TYR A 874 -23.53 -7.74 4.06
C TYR A 874 -22.68 -6.72 4.86
N LEU A 875 -23.35 -5.82 5.59
CA LEU A 875 -22.71 -4.84 6.46
C LEU A 875 -21.99 -5.50 7.65
N ARG A 876 -22.54 -6.56 8.26
CA ARG A 876 -21.82 -7.34 9.31
C ARG A 876 -20.55 -8.00 8.78
N ARG A 877 -20.56 -8.54 7.56
CA ARG A 877 -19.39 -9.17 6.91
C ARG A 877 -18.32 -8.14 6.55
N ILE A 878 -18.71 -7.03 5.91
CA ILE A 878 -17.82 -5.85 5.77
C ILE A 878 -17.28 -5.43 7.14
N THR A 879 -18.10 -5.41 8.19
CA THR A 879 -17.64 -5.03 9.53
C THR A 879 -16.70 -6.07 10.14
N ARG A 880 -16.78 -7.37 9.84
CA ARG A 880 -15.76 -8.33 10.28
C ARG A 880 -14.47 -8.23 9.46
N LEU A 881 -14.56 -8.16 8.13
CA LEU A 881 -13.44 -7.90 7.23
C LEU A 881 -12.68 -6.62 7.65
N LEU A 882 -13.46 -5.56 7.84
CA LEU A 882 -13.01 -4.24 8.24
C LEU A 882 -12.92 -4.06 9.76
N PHE A 883 -13.00 -5.04 10.65
CA PHE A 883 -12.67 -4.83 12.09
C PHE A 883 -11.96 -6.01 12.79
N GLY A 884 -11.93 -7.22 12.21
CA GLY A 884 -11.39 -8.43 12.86
C GLY A 884 -9.97 -8.86 12.48
N CYS A 885 -9.38 -8.28 11.43
CA CYS A 885 -8.10 -8.73 10.87
C CYS A 885 -6.85 -8.02 11.43
N SER A 886 -6.88 -7.46 12.65
CA SER A 886 -5.82 -6.57 13.14
C SER A 886 -4.45 -7.23 13.40
N ASP A 887 -4.40 -8.55 13.58
CA ASP A 887 -3.26 -9.24 14.21
C ASP A 887 -2.51 -10.27 13.31
N ARG A 888 -2.70 -10.26 11.98
CA ARG A 888 -2.12 -11.27 11.06
C ARG A 888 -1.06 -10.85 10.00
N PRO A 889 -0.63 -9.59 9.79
CA PRO A 889 0.23 -9.27 8.64
C PRO A 889 1.67 -9.79 8.79
N ILE A 890 2.20 -10.46 7.76
CA ILE A 890 3.64 -10.76 7.63
C ILE A 890 4.35 -9.52 7.08
N ARG A 891 5.44 -9.09 7.72
CA ARG A 891 6.33 -8.02 7.24
C ARG A 891 7.46 -8.56 6.36
N ALA A 892 7.75 -7.86 5.26
CA ALA A 892 8.86 -8.09 4.34
C ALA A 892 9.50 -6.75 3.97
N GLY A 893 10.55 -6.36 4.70
CA GLY A 893 11.11 -5.01 4.60
C GLY A 893 10.04 -3.95 4.92
N ASN A 894 9.86 -3.00 4.01
CA ASN A 894 8.93 -1.87 4.15
C ASN A 894 7.49 -2.21 3.73
N MET A 895 7.14 -3.49 3.55
CA MET A 895 5.81 -3.93 3.15
C MET A 895 5.26 -4.95 4.14
N ALA A 896 3.93 -4.98 4.31
CA ALA A 896 3.21 -5.99 5.05
C ALA A 896 2.02 -6.48 4.24
N PHE A 897 1.73 -7.77 4.28
CA PHE A 897 0.67 -8.44 3.50
C PHE A 897 0.08 -9.63 4.28
N LEU A 898 -1.00 -10.21 3.77
CA LEU A 898 -1.59 -11.42 4.35
C LEU A 898 -0.66 -12.64 4.19
N PRO A 899 -0.59 -13.54 5.20
CA PRO A 899 0.09 -14.82 5.05
C PRO A 899 -0.63 -15.71 4.02
N SER A 900 0.08 -16.71 3.49
CA SER A 900 -0.53 -17.77 2.72
C SER A 900 -1.60 -18.50 3.57
N PRO A 901 -2.84 -18.71 3.09
CA PRO A 901 -3.86 -19.46 3.82
C PRO A 901 -3.54 -20.95 3.98
N ILE A 902 -2.58 -21.46 3.19
CA ILE A 902 -2.13 -22.84 3.20
C ILE A 902 -1.16 -23.05 4.38
N ARG A 903 -1.44 -24.04 5.21
CA ARG A 903 -0.54 -24.56 6.25
C ARG A 903 -0.10 -25.96 5.85
N MET A 904 1.20 -26.25 5.96
CA MET A 904 1.79 -27.55 5.64
C MET A 904 2.71 -28.00 6.78
N SER A 905 2.67 -29.28 7.16
CA SER A 905 3.36 -29.76 8.37
C SER A 905 4.88 -29.86 8.24
N ALA A 906 5.40 -30.22 7.06
CA ALA A 906 6.85 -30.36 6.83
C ALA A 906 7.43 -29.12 6.11
N THR A 907 6.76 -28.65 5.05
CA THR A 907 7.23 -27.54 4.22
C THR A 907 6.27 -26.34 4.30
N PRO A 908 6.17 -25.63 5.44
CA PRO A 908 5.30 -24.46 5.55
C PRO A 908 5.67 -23.41 4.48
N PRO A 909 4.68 -22.70 3.89
CA PRO A 909 4.94 -21.73 2.85
C PRO A 909 6.03 -20.72 3.23
N ALA A 910 6.92 -20.46 2.28
CA ALA A 910 8.05 -19.58 2.45
C ALA A 910 7.58 -18.19 2.88
N ARG A 911 8.12 -17.68 4.00
CA ARG A 911 7.96 -16.26 4.33
C ARG A 911 8.57 -15.46 3.20
N ILE A 912 7.77 -14.62 2.54
CA ILE A 912 8.22 -13.78 1.44
C ILE A 912 9.29 -12.82 1.96
N ALA A 913 10.54 -13.14 1.65
CA ALA A 913 11.72 -12.49 2.21
C ALA A 913 12.16 -11.28 1.37
N GLY A 914 11.32 -10.25 1.34
CA GLY A 914 11.74 -8.90 0.97
C GLY A 914 11.01 -8.24 -0.19
N PHE A 915 11.49 -7.04 -0.46
CA PHE A 915 10.98 -6.06 -1.43
C PHE A 915 11.24 -6.52 -2.87
N ASN A 916 10.26 -6.34 -3.75
CA ASN A 916 10.45 -6.48 -5.19
C ASN A 916 11.47 -5.41 -5.62
N ARG A 917 12.70 -5.79 -6.05
CA ARG A 917 13.84 -4.85 -6.27
C ARG A 917 13.68 -3.95 -7.50
N TRP A 918 12.47 -3.43 -7.75
CA TRP A 918 12.12 -2.79 -9.00
C TRP A 918 12.81 -1.43 -9.24
N TRP A 919 13.31 -0.77 -8.18
CA TRP A 919 13.79 0.63 -8.26
C TRP A 919 15.13 0.98 -7.60
N ARG A 920 15.69 0.21 -6.64
CA ARG A 920 16.81 0.72 -5.80
C ARG A 920 18.22 0.42 -6.31
N GLU A 921 18.41 -0.58 -7.16
CA GLU A 921 19.72 -0.84 -7.76
C GLU A 921 19.54 -1.34 -9.19
N ALA A 922 20.10 -0.62 -10.17
CA ALA A 922 20.42 -1.16 -11.50
C ALA A 922 21.61 -2.15 -11.44
N LYS A 923 21.63 -3.01 -10.41
CA LYS A 923 22.46 -4.21 -10.45
C LYS A 923 21.76 -5.16 -11.41
N VAL A 924 22.27 -5.16 -12.63
CA VAL A 924 22.15 -6.27 -13.56
C VAL A 924 22.47 -7.54 -12.78
N TYR A 925 21.44 -8.34 -12.45
CA TYR A 925 21.66 -9.73 -12.17
C TYR A 925 22.20 -10.33 -13.48
N LYS A 926 23.52 -10.49 -13.55
CA LYS A 926 24.12 -11.46 -14.45
C LYS A 926 23.62 -12.82 -13.97
N LEU A 927 22.60 -13.33 -14.65
CA LEU A 927 22.35 -14.76 -14.77
C LEU A 927 23.52 -15.41 -15.51
#